data_AF-B4PRM8-F1
#
_entry.id   AF-B4PRM8-F1
#
_cell.length_a   1.000
_cell.length_b   1.000
_cell.length_c   1.000
_cell.angle_alpha   90.00
_cell.angle_beta   90.00
_cell.angle_gamma   90.00
#
_symmetry.space_group_name_H-M   'P 1'
#
loop_
_entity.id
_entity.type
_entity.pdbx_description
1 polymer ?
#
loop_
_entity_poly.entity_id
_entity_poly.type
_entity_poly.pdbx_seq_one_letter_code
_entity_poly.pdbx_strand_id
1 'polypeptide(L)'
;MSTTFTINGQPYTVNLTDLPPDITLNTFIREHAQLTATKFMCLEGGCGACVCAVSDGKSTWTVNSCLKLLNTCAQLEIITCEGLGNHQSGYHPIQKRLAKMNGTQCGFCSPGFVMNMYGLMEQHGGRVTMEEVENSFGGNICRCTGYRPILDAMKSFAVDSTIDATQVILDIEDVNMKARNCPKTGKACRRTCRQSKLIFEDGSQWYWPSSLAEVFEALENVGNSDEFMLVGGNTAHGVYRRSPDIKHFIDVNGVEDLHHYSSDKDKLTLGANLSLTETMEIIRSTSKQSGFEYLDVLWHHIDLVANVPVRNSGTLAGNICTKKEHPEFPSDIFISFEALDVKVIAMKGIDDEQEMTLEEFLGDQDRKMLLKAFILPSYPKDKYIYDSFKIMPRAQNAHAYVNAGFLLELDGNSKVKSARICFGGIRPDFIHATDIEQLMVGHSPYESNLVEQTFSKLEDMFKPDEVLPDASPAYRSKLACGLLYKFLLKHAPDAEVSGKFKSGGQLLQRPLSSGLQLFTTQKQTYPVTQAVQKLEGMIQCSGEATYMNDVLTTSNSVYCAFVGATKVGATIDQIDASEALQHPGVVAFYTAKDIPGTNTFCEPSFGYEAEEIFCSGLVRHSEQPVGVIVALTADQAQRATKLVKISYSNPSSGFKLMPSLKDVFSSETPDASRIIPLVISKLKEVKFSDKPELEVRGIFEMGLQYHFTMEPQTTIIVPFEDGLKVFSATQWIDQTQSVIAHTLQMKAKDVQLEVRRLGGGYGCKISRGNQVACAAALAAHKLNRPVRFVQSLESMMDCNGKRWACRSEYQCHVKTSGRIVGLSNEFYEDAGWNTNESPVQGHSTFTAANCYEFTDSNFKLSGHAVLTDAPSSTWCRAPGSVEGIAMMENIIEHVAFEIQKDPAEVRLANISKKSKMATLLPEFLKTREYYSRRKEIEVFNANNRWKKRGLGLSLMNFPVIYIGQFPATVTIYHVDGTVVVTHGGIEMGQGMNTKIAQVAAYTLGIDLSYVKVESSTTINGANSMVTGYAIGSESVCYAVRKICETLNARLKPVRKAKATWVETVEAANAQLINLIASDHYKTGDMQNYQVLGLALSEVEMDVLTGNILIRRVDILEDAGESLSPWIDVGQVEGAFVMGLGYWLSELLIYEGDNGRLLTNRTWNYKPLGAKDIPIDFRVELVHNPRPSSAGFMGSKATGEPPCCLAVSVIFALQQALQSARQDAGLPREWLRLGAPTTPETLLLNAGHQVSEFKLK
;
A
#
# COMPACT_ATOMS: atom_id res chain seq x y z
N MET A 1 -29.05 -15.08 -23.83
CA MET A 1 -29.35 -16.32 -23.08
C MET A 1 -29.25 -16.08 -21.56
N SER A 2 -30.27 -16.41 -20.75
CA SER A 2 -30.34 -16.04 -19.31
C SER A 2 -29.78 -17.10 -18.35
N THR A 3 -28.90 -16.69 -17.44
CA THR A 3 -28.35 -17.49 -16.31
C THR A 3 -28.68 -16.80 -14.98
N THR A 4 -28.83 -17.56 -13.89
CA THR A 4 -29.12 -16.99 -12.56
C THR A 4 -27.94 -17.12 -11.62
N PHE A 5 -27.48 -16.00 -11.06
CA PHE A 5 -26.48 -15.95 -10.00
C PHE A 5 -27.15 -15.72 -8.64
N THR A 6 -26.59 -16.21 -7.54
CA THR A 6 -27.08 -15.87 -6.20
C THR A 6 -26.06 -14.97 -5.51
N ILE A 7 -26.47 -13.76 -5.14
CA ILE A 7 -25.63 -12.83 -4.36
C ILE A 7 -26.35 -12.50 -3.06
N ASN A 8 -25.71 -12.75 -1.92
CA ASN A 8 -26.27 -12.53 -0.58
C ASN A 8 -27.63 -13.24 -0.38
N GLY A 9 -27.78 -14.45 -0.94
CA GLY A 9 -29.03 -15.20 -0.95
C GLY A 9 -30.11 -14.69 -1.91
N GLN A 10 -29.87 -13.63 -2.68
CA GLN A 10 -30.81 -13.09 -3.66
C GLN A 10 -30.46 -13.55 -5.09
N PRO A 11 -31.43 -14.05 -5.88
CA PRO A 11 -31.20 -14.46 -7.26
C PRO A 11 -31.18 -13.26 -8.22
N TYR A 12 -30.16 -13.19 -9.06
CA TYR A 12 -29.99 -12.22 -10.15
C TYR A 12 -30.04 -12.97 -11.48
N THR A 13 -31.07 -12.70 -12.29
CA THR A 13 -31.17 -13.26 -13.64
C THR A 13 -30.45 -12.34 -14.61
N VAL A 14 -29.43 -12.87 -15.28
CA VAL A 14 -28.50 -12.13 -16.13
C VAL A 14 -28.53 -12.74 -17.51
N ASN A 15 -28.69 -11.91 -18.53
CA ASN A 15 -28.44 -12.32 -19.89
C ASN A 15 -26.94 -12.16 -20.18
N LEU A 16 -26.20 -13.27 -20.19
CA LEU A 16 -24.74 -13.24 -20.26
C LEU A 16 -24.22 -12.66 -21.58
N THR A 17 -24.97 -12.81 -22.67
CA THR A 17 -24.58 -12.27 -23.99
C THR A 17 -24.68 -10.75 -24.08
N ASP A 18 -25.35 -10.11 -23.12
CA ASP A 18 -25.46 -8.64 -23.06
C ASP A 18 -24.26 -8.02 -22.31
N LEU A 19 -23.35 -8.86 -21.81
CA LEU A 19 -22.16 -8.47 -21.06
C LEU A 19 -20.89 -8.96 -21.80
N PRO A 20 -19.74 -8.30 -21.60
CA PRO A 20 -18.48 -8.82 -22.12
C PRO A 20 -18.17 -10.23 -21.58
N PRO A 21 -17.57 -11.12 -22.40
CA PRO A 21 -17.20 -12.48 -21.98
C PRO A 21 -16.23 -12.48 -20.79
N ASP A 22 -15.42 -11.44 -20.67
CA ASP A 22 -14.38 -11.28 -19.66
C ASP A 22 -14.77 -10.30 -18.54
N ILE A 23 -16.07 -10.01 -18.37
CA ILE A 23 -16.54 -9.16 -17.28
C ILE A 23 -16.15 -9.76 -15.91
N THR A 24 -15.59 -8.90 -15.05
CA THR A 24 -15.20 -9.31 -13.70
C THR A 24 -16.40 -9.37 -12.76
N LEU A 25 -16.32 -10.23 -11.75
CA LEU A 25 -17.30 -10.31 -10.68
C LEU A 25 -17.44 -8.97 -9.95
N ASN A 26 -16.34 -8.22 -9.78
CA ASN A 26 -16.37 -6.90 -9.14
C ASN A 26 -17.22 -5.89 -9.92
N THR A 27 -16.99 -5.81 -11.24
CA THR A 27 -17.77 -4.96 -12.14
C THR A 27 -19.25 -5.33 -12.07
N PHE A 28 -19.57 -6.62 -12.12
CA PHE A 28 -20.95 -7.09 -12.00
C PHE A 28 -21.60 -6.70 -10.67
N ILE A 29 -20.94 -6.98 -9.53
CA ILE A 29 -21.43 -6.65 -8.18
C ILE A 29 -21.74 -5.16 -8.06
N ARG A 30 -20.84 -4.29 -8.53
CA ARG A 30 -20.94 -2.84 -8.34
C ARG A 30 -21.86 -2.16 -9.34
N GLU A 31 -21.76 -2.50 -10.62
CA GLU A 31 -22.43 -1.77 -11.71
C GLU A 31 -23.78 -2.37 -12.08
N HIS A 32 -23.95 -3.69 -11.95
CA HIS A 32 -25.17 -4.40 -12.34
C HIS A 32 -26.03 -4.82 -11.14
N ALA A 33 -25.42 -5.36 -10.08
CA ALA A 33 -26.13 -5.68 -8.85
C ALA A 33 -26.30 -4.48 -7.91
N GLN A 34 -25.56 -3.39 -8.15
CA GLN A 34 -25.56 -2.13 -7.38
C GLN A 34 -25.25 -2.32 -5.89
N LEU A 35 -24.41 -3.32 -5.58
CA LEU A 35 -23.89 -3.58 -4.24
C LEU A 35 -22.49 -2.97 -4.15
N THR A 36 -22.34 -1.93 -3.34
CA THR A 36 -21.15 -1.07 -3.38
C THR A 36 -20.15 -1.32 -2.25
N ALA A 37 -20.41 -2.19 -1.28
CA ALA A 37 -19.45 -2.45 -0.19
C ALA A 37 -18.15 -3.05 -0.71
N THR A 38 -18.22 -3.96 -1.68
CA THR A 38 -17.02 -4.48 -2.34
C THR A 38 -16.42 -3.35 -3.17
N LYS A 39 -15.21 -2.91 -2.81
CA LYS A 39 -14.52 -1.79 -3.45
C LYS A 39 -13.49 -2.30 -4.47
N PHE A 40 -12.86 -1.40 -5.22
CA PHE A 40 -11.67 -1.72 -6.00
C PHE A 40 -10.69 -0.55 -6.01
N MET A 41 -9.41 -0.86 -6.25
CA MET A 41 -8.33 0.11 -6.41
C MET A 41 -7.36 -0.32 -7.51
N CYS A 42 -6.72 -1.48 -7.34
CA CYS A 42 -5.66 -1.93 -8.24
C CYS A 42 -6.13 -2.75 -9.45
N LEU A 43 -7.25 -3.47 -9.34
CA LEU A 43 -7.70 -4.46 -10.34
C LEU A 43 -6.61 -5.51 -10.69
N GLU A 44 -5.78 -5.86 -9.71
CA GLU A 44 -4.62 -6.76 -9.85
C GLU A 44 -4.56 -7.85 -8.75
N GLY A 45 -5.52 -7.88 -7.82
CA GLY A 45 -5.48 -8.77 -6.65
C GLY A 45 -4.44 -8.40 -5.58
N GLY A 46 -3.66 -7.33 -5.77
CA GLY A 46 -2.60 -6.92 -4.85
C GLY A 46 -3.03 -6.10 -3.62
N CYS A 47 -4.22 -5.48 -3.64
CA CYS A 47 -4.67 -4.57 -2.56
C CYS A 47 -5.71 -5.13 -1.58
N GLY A 48 -6.43 -6.18 -1.97
CA GLY A 48 -7.47 -6.82 -1.12
C GLY A 48 -8.76 -6.04 -0.89
N ALA A 49 -8.93 -4.83 -1.44
CA ALA A 49 -10.17 -4.04 -1.26
C ALA A 49 -11.42 -4.68 -1.90
N CYS A 50 -11.21 -5.55 -2.88
CA CYS A 50 -12.26 -6.23 -3.64
C CYS A 50 -12.59 -7.64 -3.14
N VAL A 51 -12.08 -8.04 -1.97
CA VAL A 51 -12.31 -9.39 -1.45
C VAL A 51 -13.79 -9.60 -1.16
N CYS A 52 -14.32 -10.72 -1.65
CA CYS A 52 -15.63 -11.27 -1.31
C CYS A 52 -15.48 -12.77 -1.06
N ALA A 53 -16.49 -13.39 -0.47
CA ALA A 53 -16.56 -14.84 -0.34
C ALA A 53 -17.41 -15.44 -1.46
N VAL A 54 -17.08 -16.65 -1.87
CA VAL A 54 -17.89 -17.48 -2.76
C VAL A 54 -18.09 -18.86 -2.13
N SER A 55 -19.21 -19.49 -2.41
CA SER A 55 -19.53 -20.82 -1.91
C SER A 55 -20.11 -21.70 -3.00
N ASP A 56 -19.71 -22.96 -3.03
CA ASP A 56 -20.32 -23.99 -3.87
C ASP A 56 -21.44 -24.76 -3.13
N GLY A 57 -21.76 -24.36 -1.89
CA GLY A 57 -22.72 -25.03 -1.00
C GLY A 57 -22.11 -26.15 -0.15
N LYS A 58 -20.84 -26.53 -0.37
CA LYS A 58 -20.07 -27.46 0.46
C LYS A 58 -18.97 -26.73 1.23
N SER A 59 -18.24 -25.84 0.56
CA SER A 59 -17.18 -25.01 1.14
C SER A 59 -17.41 -23.54 0.81
N THR A 60 -16.78 -22.66 1.59
CA THR A 60 -16.80 -21.22 1.39
C THR A 60 -15.36 -20.72 1.44
N TRP A 61 -14.95 -19.90 0.47
CA TRP A 61 -13.61 -19.35 0.40
C TRP A 61 -13.63 -17.92 -0.14
N THR A 62 -12.54 -17.19 0.07
CA THR A 62 -12.41 -15.81 -0.41
C THR A 62 -11.72 -15.73 -1.77
N VAL A 63 -12.14 -14.76 -2.58
CA VAL A 63 -11.54 -14.45 -3.88
C VAL A 63 -11.37 -12.95 -4.05
N ASN A 64 -10.41 -12.52 -4.88
CA ASN A 64 -10.38 -11.15 -5.38
C ASN A 64 -11.41 -11.00 -6.50
N SER A 65 -12.55 -10.37 -6.23
CA SER A 65 -13.62 -10.21 -7.24
C SER A 65 -13.16 -9.47 -8.50
N CYS A 66 -12.11 -8.65 -8.43
CA CYS A 66 -11.54 -7.98 -9.61
C CYS A 66 -10.78 -8.91 -10.57
N LEU A 67 -10.38 -10.11 -10.12
CA LEU A 67 -9.73 -11.12 -10.96
C LEU A 67 -10.66 -12.30 -11.28
N LYS A 68 -11.73 -12.51 -10.51
CA LYS A 68 -12.71 -13.56 -10.78
C LYS A 68 -13.63 -13.15 -11.95
N LEU A 69 -13.73 -13.96 -12.99
CA LEU A 69 -14.65 -13.72 -14.12
C LEU A 69 -16.06 -14.19 -13.78
N LEU A 70 -17.08 -13.41 -14.15
CA LEU A 70 -18.49 -13.69 -13.81
C LEU A 70 -18.94 -15.08 -14.29
N ASN A 71 -18.55 -15.49 -15.49
CA ASN A 71 -18.95 -16.77 -16.08
C ASN A 71 -18.47 -18.00 -15.29
N THR A 72 -17.38 -17.86 -14.51
CA THR A 72 -16.89 -18.91 -13.60
C THR A 72 -17.70 -19.02 -12.30
N CYS A 73 -18.67 -18.13 -12.09
CA CYS A 73 -19.51 -18.06 -10.89
C CYS A 73 -20.94 -18.59 -11.10
N ALA A 74 -21.27 -19.13 -12.28
CA ALA A 74 -22.64 -19.50 -12.65
C ALA A 74 -23.34 -20.49 -11.69
N GLN A 75 -22.56 -21.22 -10.88
CA GLN A 75 -23.06 -22.19 -9.90
C GLN A 75 -22.63 -21.88 -8.47
N LEU A 76 -22.08 -20.69 -8.22
CA LEU A 76 -21.60 -20.26 -6.91
C LEU A 76 -22.58 -19.28 -6.27
N GLU A 77 -22.69 -19.34 -4.95
CA GLU A 77 -23.24 -18.25 -4.15
C GLU A 77 -22.13 -17.24 -3.87
N ILE A 78 -22.41 -15.96 -4.10
CA ILE A 78 -21.50 -14.85 -3.82
C ILE A 78 -21.97 -14.17 -2.54
N ILE A 79 -21.05 -13.93 -1.63
CA ILE A 79 -21.31 -13.28 -0.34
C ILE A 79 -20.42 -12.04 -0.26
N THR A 80 -21.05 -10.88 -0.15
CA THR A 80 -20.39 -9.58 0.03
C THR A 80 -20.54 -9.09 1.46
N CYS A 81 -19.91 -7.97 1.81
CA CYS A 81 -19.96 -7.44 3.17
C CYS A 81 -21.38 -7.06 3.60
N GLU A 82 -22.20 -6.54 2.67
CA GLU A 82 -23.62 -6.25 2.93
C GLU A 82 -24.42 -7.51 3.28
N GLY A 83 -24.00 -8.67 2.75
CA GLY A 83 -24.64 -9.97 3.01
C GLY A 83 -24.43 -10.49 4.43
N LEU A 84 -23.39 -10.02 5.13
CA LEU A 84 -23.11 -10.42 6.52
C LEU A 84 -23.99 -9.68 7.53
N GLY A 85 -24.36 -8.44 7.25
CA GLY A 85 -25.11 -7.59 8.16
C GLY A 85 -24.91 -6.10 7.90
N ASN A 86 -25.85 -5.29 8.42
CA ASN A 86 -25.92 -3.85 8.19
C ASN A 86 -26.73 -3.16 9.31
N HIS A 87 -27.03 -1.86 9.19
CA HIS A 87 -27.79 -1.14 10.22
C HIS A 87 -29.22 -1.68 10.44
N GLN A 88 -29.84 -2.27 9.41
CA GLN A 88 -31.23 -2.76 9.46
C GLN A 88 -31.32 -4.19 9.99
N SER A 89 -30.47 -5.09 9.49
CA SER A 89 -30.47 -6.51 9.87
C SER A 89 -29.59 -6.80 11.10
N GLY A 90 -28.86 -5.79 11.59
CA GLY A 90 -27.84 -5.93 12.61
C GLY A 90 -26.47 -6.25 12.02
N TYR A 91 -25.44 -5.63 12.59
CA TYR A 91 -24.06 -5.83 12.15
C TYR A 91 -23.48 -7.17 12.62
N HIS A 92 -22.69 -7.79 11.73
CA HIS A 92 -21.94 -9.01 12.01
C HIS A 92 -20.88 -8.77 13.10
N PRO A 93 -20.54 -9.77 13.95
CA PRO A 93 -19.49 -9.62 14.97
C PRO A 93 -18.15 -9.11 14.43
N ILE A 94 -17.69 -9.60 13.27
CA ILE A 94 -16.45 -9.13 12.62
C ILE A 94 -16.54 -7.63 12.29
N GLN A 95 -17.66 -7.16 11.73
CA GLN A 95 -17.88 -5.75 11.41
C GLN A 95 -17.87 -4.88 12.68
N LYS A 96 -18.60 -5.32 13.72
CA LYS A 96 -18.68 -4.63 15.01
C LYS A 96 -17.31 -4.52 15.67
N ARG A 97 -16.57 -5.63 15.71
CA ARG A 97 -15.30 -5.71 16.43
C ARG A 97 -14.22 -4.87 15.75
N LEU A 98 -14.14 -4.94 14.41
CA LEU A 98 -13.22 -4.09 13.65
C LEU A 98 -13.51 -2.60 13.88
N ALA A 99 -14.78 -2.21 13.91
CA ALA A 99 -15.18 -0.82 14.15
C ALA A 99 -14.88 -0.36 15.58
N LYS A 100 -15.27 -1.14 16.60
CA LYS A 100 -15.13 -0.79 18.02
C LYS A 100 -13.69 -0.77 18.51
N MET A 101 -12.82 -1.57 17.90
CA MET A 101 -11.39 -1.60 18.22
C MET A 101 -10.57 -0.68 17.31
N ASN A 102 -11.21 0.29 16.65
CA ASN A 102 -10.57 1.33 15.83
C ASN A 102 -9.75 0.80 14.64
N GLY A 103 -10.08 -0.40 14.14
CA GLY A 103 -9.46 -0.97 12.94
C GLY A 103 -9.96 -0.36 11.62
N THR A 104 -10.60 0.81 11.67
CA THR A 104 -11.08 1.55 10.50
C THR A 104 -10.81 3.05 10.66
N GLN A 105 -10.23 3.66 9.63
CA GLN A 105 -10.03 5.10 9.50
C GLN A 105 -10.76 5.64 8.27
N CYS A 106 -10.16 5.63 7.08
CA CYS A 106 -10.87 6.08 5.86
C CYS A 106 -12.03 5.14 5.51
N GLY A 107 -11.91 3.86 5.86
CA GLY A 107 -12.93 2.81 5.72
C GLY A 107 -12.95 2.07 4.39
N PHE A 108 -12.17 2.50 3.39
CA PHE A 108 -12.27 1.95 2.04
C PHE A 108 -11.81 0.49 1.94
N CYS A 109 -10.78 0.10 2.72
CA CYS A 109 -10.30 -1.28 2.77
C CYS A 109 -11.04 -2.16 3.78
N SER A 110 -11.85 -1.57 4.68
CA SER A 110 -12.48 -2.29 5.79
C SER A 110 -13.38 -3.45 5.35
N PRO A 111 -14.24 -3.32 4.31
CA PRO A 111 -15.01 -4.45 3.79
C PRO A 111 -14.12 -5.62 3.35
N GLY A 112 -12.96 -5.35 2.73
CA GLY A 112 -12.02 -6.39 2.31
C GLY A 112 -11.39 -7.15 3.48
N PHE A 113 -11.06 -6.47 4.58
CA PHE A 113 -10.59 -7.12 5.82
C PHE A 113 -11.69 -7.96 6.47
N VAL A 114 -12.92 -7.43 6.55
CA VAL A 114 -14.07 -8.15 7.09
C VAL A 114 -14.33 -9.43 6.30
N MET A 115 -14.37 -9.35 4.97
CA MET A 115 -14.63 -10.51 4.13
C MET A 115 -13.49 -11.52 4.15
N ASN A 116 -12.23 -11.08 4.26
CA ASN A 116 -11.11 -12.01 4.37
C ASN A 116 -11.14 -12.76 5.71
N MET A 117 -11.41 -12.07 6.81
CA MET A 117 -11.60 -12.72 8.12
C MET A 117 -12.79 -13.68 8.11
N TYR A 118 -13.91 -13.29 7.50
CA TYR A 118 -15.08 -14.15 7.36
C TYR A 118 -14.73 -15.44 6.60
N GLY A 119 -14.06 -15.34 5.44
CA GLY A 119 -13.62 -16.51 4.70
C GLY A 119 -12.66 -17.41 5.47
N LEU A 120 -11.70 -16.83 6.20
CA LEU A 120 -10.78 -17.60 7.03
C LEU A 120 -11.54 -18.42 8.10
N MET A 121 -12.52 -17.79 8.77
CA MET A 121 -13.35 -18.48 9.76
C MET A 121 -14.17 -19.60 9.14
N GLU A 122 -14.81 -19.36 7.99
CA GLU A 122 -15.60 -20.39 7.30
C GLU A 122 -14.74 -21.59 6.89
N GLN A 123 -13.53 -21.35 6.38
CA GLN A 123 -12.59 -22.40 5.99
C GLN A 123 -12.14 -23.28 7.17
N HIS A 124 -12.06 -22.71 8.38
CA HIS A 124 -11.58 -23.40 9.58
C HIS A 124 -12.71 -23.74 10.57
N GLY A 125 -13.98 -23.76 10.13
CA GLY A 125 -15.12 -24.11 10.97
C GLY A 125 -15.28 -23.22 12.21
N GLY A 126 -14.93 -21.94 12.09
CA GLY A 126 -14.98 -20.93 13.14
C GLY A 126 -13.82 -20.94 14.13
N ARG A 127 -12.84 -21.85 14.00
CA ARG A 127 -11.73 -22.01 14.94
C ARG A 127 -10.40 -21.70 14.27
N VAL A 128 -9.90 -20.49 14.52
CA VAL A 128 -8.62 -20.00 13.96
C VAL A 128 -7.65 -19.63 15.08
N THR A 129 -6.35 -19.74 14.82
CA THR A 129 -5.27 -19.27 15.72
C THR A 129 -4.88 -17.84 15.41
N MET A 130 -4.22 -17.16 16.36
CA MET A 130 -3.70 -15.81 16.16
C MET A 130 -2.71 -15.75 14.99
N GLU A 131 -1.94 -16.82 14.76
CA GLU A 131 -0.96 -16.93 13.68
C GLU A 131 -1.62 -17.04 12.31
N GLU A 132 -2.62 -17.93 12.16
CA GLU A 132 -3.42 -18.04 10.94
C GLU A 132 -4.08 -16.69 10.58
N VAL A 133 -4.56 -15.97 11.59
CA VAL A 133 -5.14 -14.63 11.40
C VAL A 133 -4.10 -13.64 10.86
N GLU A 134 -2.90 -13.52 11.46
CA GLU A 134 -1.87 -12.62 10.93
C GLU A 134 -1.42 -13.01 9.51
N ASN A 135 -1.30 -14.31 9.22
CA ASN A 135 -0.88 -14.82 7.92
C ASN A 135 -1.92 -14.59 6.82
N SER A 136 -3.21 -14.55 7.17
CA SER A 136 -4.31 -14.39 6.21
C SER A 136 -4.37 -13.00 5.55
N PHE A 137 -3.87 -11.96 6.22
CA PHE A 137 -4.03 -10.56 5.78
C PHE A 137 -2.91 -10.03 4.87
N GLY A 138 -1.98 -10.87 4.42
CA GLY A 138 -0.93 -10.46 3.47
C GLY A 138 -1.47 -9.87 2.15
N GLY A 139 -2.72 -10.20 1.79
CA GLY A 139 -3.41 -9.67 0.60
C GLY A 139 -4.18 -8.37 0.81
N ASN A 140 -4.31 -7.87 2.05
CA ASN A 140 -5.09 -6.68 2.36
C ASN A 140 -4.18 -5.51 2.72
N ILE A 141 -4.21 -4.44 1.92
CA ILE A 141 -3.44 -3.23 2.20
C ILE A 141 -4.32 -2.21 2.93
N CYS A 142 -3.77 -1.62 3.98
CA CYS A 142 -4.33 -0.47 4.66
C CYS A 142 -3.29 0.65 4.75
N ARG A 143 -3.61 1.80 4.19
CA ARG A 143 -2.72 2.97 4.21
C ARG A 143 -2.93 3.89 5.42
N CYS A 144 -3.95 3.63 6.25
CA CYS A 144 -4.37 4.55 7.31
C CYS A 144 -4.02 4.08 8.72
N THR A 145 -4.27 2.81 9.05
CA THR A 145 -4.35 2.35 10.46
C THR A 145 -3.01 1.92 11.06
N GLY A 146 -1.97 1.75 10.23
CA GLY A 146 -0.75 1.08 10.65
C GLY A 146 -0.96 -0.40 11.01
N TYR A 147 -2.07 -1.00 10.57
CA TYR A 147 -2.50 -2.39 10.80
C TYR A 147 -2.69 -2.81 12.26
N ARG A 148 -2.16 -2.07 13.24
CA ARG A 148 -2.20 -2.45 14.65
C ARG A 148 -3.64 -2.73 15.14
N PRO A 149 -4.56 -1.75 15.16
CA PRO A 149 -5.92 -2.00 15.62
C PRO A 149 -6.67 -3.06 14.77
N ILE A 150 -6.28 -3.28 13.51
CA ILE A 150 -6.85 -4.35 12.67
C ILE A 150 -6.47 -5.73 13.20
N LEU A 151 -5.17 -6.03 13.39
CA LEU A 151 -4.81 -7.38 13.88
C LEU A 151 -5.22 -7.56 15.34
N ASP A 152 -5.33 -6.51 16.17
CA ASP A 152 -5.92 -6.67 17.51
C ASP A 152 -7.38 -7.10 17.41
N ALA A 153 -8.16 -6.41 16.56
CA ALA A 153 -9.55 -6.74 16.33
C ALA A 153 -9.74 -8.15 15.79
N MET A 154 -8.94 -8.57 14.81
CA MET A 154 -9.11 -9.86 14.16
C MET A 154 -8.56 -11.02 15.02
N LYS A 155 -7.42 -10.85 15.67
CA LYS A 155 -6.85 -11.90 16.54
C LYS A 155 -7.64 -12.13 17.81
N SER A 156 -8.48 -11.19 18.23
CA SER A 156 -9.42 -11.41 19.33
C SER A 156 -10.49 -12.47 19.04
N PHE A 157 -10.66 -12.89 17.77
CA PHE A 157 -11.52 -14.03 17.41
C PHE A 157 -10.80 -15.38 17.50
N ALA A 158 -9.48 -15.37 17.68
CA ALA A 158 -8.70 -16.59 17.70
C ALA A 158 -8.90 -17.39 19.00
N VAL A 159 -8.82 -18.71 18.90
CA VAL A 159 -9.03 -19.64 20.04
C VAL A 159 -7.94 -19.54 21.11
N ASP A 160 -6.76 -19.05 20.73
CA ASP A 160 -5.58 -18.81 21.58
C ASP A 160 -5.40 -17.32 21.91
N SER A 161 -6.44 -16.50 21.72
CA SER A 161 -6.33 -15.05 21.91
C SER A 161 -6.10 -14.66 23.36
N THR A 162 -5.12 -13.79 23.57
CA THR A 162 -4.83 -13.13 24.86
C THR A 162 -5.38 -11.71 24.94
N ILE A 163 -6.10 -11.26 23.90
CA ILE A 163 -6.62 -9.90 23.78
C ILE A 163 -7.97 -9.81 24.49
N ASP A 164 -8.05 -8.98 25.53
CA ASP A 164 -9.30 -8.78 26.28
C ASP A 164 -10.33 -8.01 25.43
N ALA A 165 -11.28 -8.75 24.86
CA ALA A 165 -12.45 -8.21 24.18
C ALA A 165 -13.73 -8.24 25.04
N THR A 166 -13.64 -8.65 26.31
CA THR A 166 -14.79 -9.00 27.17
C THR A 166 -15.70 -7.80 27.49
N GLN A 167 -15.19 -6.57 27.39
CA GLN A 167 -16.00 -5.35 27.55
C GLN A 167 -16.75 -4.92 26.27
N VAL A 168 -16.57 -5.60 25.13
CA VAL A 168 -16.89 -5.01 23.81
C VAL A 168 -18.02 -5.70 23.02
N ILE A 169 -18.35 -6.99 23.18
CA ILE A 169 -19.60 -7.66 22.68
C ILE A 169 -19.63 -9.16 23.04
N LEU A 170 -20.86 -9.72 23.14
CA LEU A 170 -21.28 -11.13 23.18
C LEU A 170 -20.36 -12.14 22.44
N ASP A 171 -20.30 -13.33 23.04
CA ASP A 171 -19.58 -14.50 22.55
C ASP A 171 -20.09 -14.98 21.18
N ILE A 172 -19.18 -15.46 20.33
CA ILE A 172 -19.46 -15.87 18.95
C ILE A 172 -20.14 -17.24 18.88
N GLU A 173 -20.13 -18.00 19.98
CA GLU A 173 -20.75 -19.33 20.05
C GLU A 173 -22.28 -19.32 19.86
N ASP A 174 -22.92 -18.14 19.87
CA ASP A 174 -24.35 -17.96 19.56
C ASP A 174 -24.67 -17.71 18.07
N VAL A 175 -23.66 -17.65 17.19
CA VAL A 175 -23.90 -17.56 15.73
C VAL A 175 -24.26 -18.95 15.21
N ASN A 176 -25.55 -19.27 15.31
CA ASN A 176 -26.12 -20.50 14.79
C ASN A 176 -25.98 -20.55 13.25
N MET A 177 -24.91 -21.19 12.78
CA MET A 177 -24.63 -21.45 11.36
C MET A 177 -25.67 -22.40 10.78
N LYS A 178 -26.81 -21.85 10.36
CA LYS A 178 -27.76 -22.61 9.56
C LYS A 178 -27.26 -22.65 8.13
N ALA A 179 -26.85 -23.83 7.68
CA ALA A 179 -26.81 -24.17 6.26
C ALA A 179 -28.16 -23.75 5.63
N ARG A 180 -28.13 -22.74 4.76
CA ARG A 180 -29.33 -22.27 4.09
C ARG A 180 -29.70 -23.29 3.01
N ASN A 181 -30.62 -24.18 3.34
CA ASN A 181 -31.26 -25.04 2.35
C ASN A 181 -32.22 -24.24 1.47
N CYS A 182 -32.34 -24.65 0.20
CA CYS A 182 -33.20 -24.02 -0.80
C CYS A 182 -34.62 -23.75 -0.28
N PRO A 183 -35.13 -22.50 -0.34
CA PRO A 183 -36.44 -22.11 0.22
C PRO A 183 -37.64 -22.74 -0.50
N LYS A 184 -37.45 -23.46 -1.61
CA LYS A 184 -38.51 -24.19 -2.32
C LYS A 184 -38.59 -25.69 -2.01
N THR A 185 -37.48 -26.36 -1.64
CA THR A 185 -37.44 -27.84 -1.65
C THR A 185 -36.67 -28.48 -0.50
N GLY A 186 -35.91 -27.72 0.31
CA GLY A 186 -35.20 -28.28 1.47
C GLY A 186 -34.12 -29.32 1.17
N LYS A 187 -33.66 -29.46 -0.09
CA LYS A 187 -32.60 -30.39 -0.52
C LYS A 187 -31.48 -29.66 -1.28
N ALA A 188 -30.27 -30.23 -1.29
CA ALA A 188 -29.15 -29.76 -2.12
C ALA A 188 -29.51 -29.82 -3.62
N CYS A 189 -29.20 -28.75 -4.35
CA CYS A 189 -29.48 -28.64 -5.78
C CYS A 189 -28.69 -29.71 -6.56
N ARG A 190 -29.37 -30.49 -7.41
CA ARG A 190 -28.75 -31.52 -8.27
C ARG A 190 -28.03 -30.95 -9.51
N ARG A 191 -28.01 -29.62 -9.70
CA ARG A 191 -27.22 -28.88 -10.71
C ARG A 191 -27.18 -29.51 -12.12
N THR A 192 -28.32 -29.94 -12.66
CA THR A 192 -28.41 -30.57 -14.00
C THR A 192 -28.68 -29.62 -15.17
N CYS A 193 -28.74 -28.29 -14.96
CA CYS A 193 -28.80 -27.33 -16.06
C CYS A 193 -27.37 -27.00 -16.51
N ARG A 194 -26.78 -27.82 -17.38
CA ARG A 194 -25.45 -27.55 -17.94
C ARG A 194 -25.57 -26.97 -19.34
N GLN A 195 -24.96 -25.80 -19.53
CA GLN A 195 -24.70 -25.21 -20.83
C GLN A 195 -23.30 -25.65 -21.23
N SER A 196 -23.12 -26.22 -22.44
CA SER A 196 -21.80 -26.62 -22.92
C SER A 196 -21.03 -25.45 -23.54
N LYS A 197 -21.76 -24.51 -24.15
CA LYS A 197 -21.19 -23.41 -24.96
C LYS A 197 -22.11 -22.18 -25.00
N LEU A 198 -21.51 -21.00 -25.03
CA LEU A 198 -22.16 -19.71 -25.30
C LEU A 198 -21.37 -18.93 -26.36
N ILE A 199 -22.07 -18.19 -27.22
CA ILE A 199 -21.48 -17.30 -28.23
C ILE A 199 -21.98 -15.88 -27.96
N PHE A 200 -21.06 -14.92 -27.89
CA PHE A 200 -21.30 -13.51 -27.64
C PHE A 200 -21.50 -12.75 -28.96
N GLU A 201 -22.00 -11.51 -28.88
CA GLU A 201 -22.27 -10.67 -30.06
C GLU A 201 -21.02 -10.34 -30.87
N ASP A 202 -19.86 -10.23 -30.20
CA ASP A 202 -18.56 -9.99 -30.84
C ASP A 202 -17.96 -11.26 -31.48
N GLY A 203 -18.67 -12.39 -31.42
CA GLY A 203 -18.23 -13.69 -31.94
C GLY A 203 -17.31 -14.48 -31.01
N SER A 204 -16.95 -13.93 -29.84
CA SER A 204 -16.24 -14.68 -28.81
C SER A 204 -17.13 -15.79 -28.23
N GLN A 205 -16.50 -16.82 -27.69
CA GLN A 205 -17.14 -18.07 -27.29
C GLN A 205 -16.66 -18.47 -25.90
N TRP A 206 -17.59 -18.91 -25.07
CA TRP A 206 -17.31 -19.46 -23.76
C TRP A 206 -17.76 -20.91 -23.69
N TYR A 207 -16.88 -21.79 -23.22
CA TYR A 207 -17.11 -23.23 -23.07
C TYR A 207 -17.06 -23.61 -21.59
N TRP A 208 -17.99 -24.47 -21.13
CA TRP A 208 -17.97 -25.07 -19.79
C TRP A 208 -17.84 -26.60 -19.88
N PRO A 209 -16.66 -27.10 -20.31
CA PRO A 209 -16.42 -28.52 -20.36
C PRO A 209 -16.50 -29.15 -18.96
N SER A 210 -16.97 -30.39 -18.92
CA SER A 210 -17.10 -31.20 -17.70
C SER A 210 -16.31 -32.50 -17.75
N SER A 211 -15.65 -32.76 -18.87
CA SER A 211 -14.74 -33.90 -19.09
C SER A 211 -13.57 -33.47 -19.97
N LEU A 212 -12.48 -34.23 -19.96
CA LEU A 212 -11.33 -34.01 -20.84
C LEU A 212 -11.72 -34.04 -22.32
N ALA A 213 -12.66 -34.91 -22.71
CA ALA A 213 -13.14 -35.00 -24.09
C ALA A 213 -13.78 -33.68 -24.57
N GLU A 214 -14.61 -33.05 -23.72
CA GLU A 214 -15.23 -31.76 -24.04
C GLU A 214 -14.20 -30.61 -24.09
N VAL A 215 -13.11 -30.70 -23.31
CA VAL A 215 -11.99 -29.74 -23.41
C VAL A 215 -11.32 -29.83 -24.78
N PHE A 216 -11.01 -31.03 -25.25
CA PHE A 216 -10.40 -31.22 -26.56
C PHE A 216 -11.34 -30.87 -27.72
N GLU A 217 -12.64 -31.16 -27.60
CA GLU A 217 -13.65 -30.68 -28.55
C GLU A 217 -13.68 -29.14 -28.64
N ALA A 218 -13.58 -28.45 -27.50
CA ALA A 218 -13.46 -26.99 -27.48
C ALA A 218 -12.15 -26.50 -28.15
N LEU A 219 -11.02 -27.17 -27.89
CA LEU A 219 -9.72 -26.85 -28.49
C LEU A 219 -9.66 -27.11 -30.01
N GLU A 220 -10.41 -28.09 -30.52
CA GLU A 220 -10.56 -28.33 -31.96
C GLU A 220 -11.25 -27.15 -32.67
N ASN A 221 -12.17 -26.46 -31.97
CA ASN A 221 -12.85 -25.26 -32.48
C ASN A 221 -11.97 -24.01 -32.48
N VAL A 222 -10.79 -24.04 -31.84
CA VAL A 222 -9.84 -22.92 -31.83
C VAL A 222 -9.04 -22.93 -33.13
N GLY A 223 -9.21 -21.90 -33.97
CA GLY A 223 -8.43 -21.73 -35.20
C GLY A 223 -6.93 -21.54 -34.93
N ASN A 224 -6.09 -21.81 -35.93
CA ASN A 224 -4.62 -21.74 -35.76
C ASN A 224 -4.10 -20.36 -35.34
N SER A 225 -4.80 -19.28 -35.69
CA SER A 225 -4.46 -17.90 -35.36
C SER A 225 -5.37 -17.30 -34.29
N ASP A 226 -6.35 -18.04 -33.77
CA ASP A 226 -7.25 -17.52 -32.76
C ASP A 226 -6.57 -17.56 -31.38
N GLU A 227 -6.67 -16.45 -30.65
CA GLU A 227 -6.30 -16.43 -29.24
C GLU A 227 -7.38 -17.13 -28.40
N PHE A 228 -6.92 -17.93 -27.44
CA PHE A 228 -7.79 -18.67 -26.54
C PHE A 228 -7.17 -18.70 -25.15
N MET A 229 -8.00 -18.98 -24.15
CA MET A 229 -7.58 -19.10 -22.76
C MET A 229 -8.22 -20.32 -22.11
N LEU A 230 -7.40 -21.15 -21.48
CA LEU A 230 -7.87 -22.12 -20.49
C LEU A 230 -8.11 -21.36 -19.17
N VAL A 231 -9.37 -21.23 -18.78
CA VAL A 231 -9.79 -20.46 -17.60
C VAL A 231 -9.78 -21.36 -16.38
N GLY A 232 -8.70 -21.30 -15.60
CA GLY A 232 -8.65 -21.77 -14.22
C GLY A 232 -9.01 -20.63 -13.26
N GLY A 233 -7.99 -20.03 -12.63
CA GLY A 233 -8.15 -18.94 -11.66
C GLY A 233 -8.21 -17.51 -12.19
N ASN A 234 -7.75 -17.26 -13.43
CA ASN A 234 -7.53 -15.92 -14.02
C ASN A 234 -6.59 -14.98 -13.21
N THR A 235 -5.82 -15.52 -12.26
CA THR A 235 -4.96 -14.71 -11.38
C THR A 235 -3.73 -14.13 -12.09
N ALA A 236 -3.29 -14.76 -13.18
CA ALA A 236 -2.20 -14.27 -14.03
C ALA A 236 -2.48 -12.87 -14.58
N HIS A 237 -3.76 -12.50 -14.75
CA HIS A 237 -4.17 -11.15 -15.17
C HIS A 237 -3.65 -10.03 -14.27
N GLY A 238 -3.42 -10.32 -12.98
CA GLY A 238 -2.83 -9.36 -12.04
C GLY A 238 -1.34 -9.10 -12.29
N VAL A 239 -0.66 -10.00 -13.00
CA VAL A 239 0.76 -9.91 -13.38
C VAL A 239 0.88 -9.46 -14.83
N TYR A 240 0.41 -10.30 -15.76
CA TYR A 240 0.40 -10.07 -17.20
C TYR A 240 -1.05 -9.81 -17.65
N ARG A 241 -1.31 -8.62 -18.20
CA ARG A 241 -2.66 -8.26 -18.65
C ARG A 241 -3.04 -9.16 -19.83
N ARG A 242 -4.18 -9.84 -19.70
CA ARG A 242 -4.75 -10.67 -20.76
C ARG A 242 -4.99 -9.84 -22.03
N SER A 243 -4.85 -10.49 -23.17
CA SER A 243 -5.18 -9.89 -24.46
C SER A 243 -6.68 -9.60 -24.56
N PRO A 244 -7.09 -8.45 -25.15
CA PRO A 244 -8.48 -8.18 -25.46
C PRO A 244 -9.02 -9.00 -26.64
N ASP A 245 -8.13 -9.65 -27.42
CA ASP A 245 -8.46 -10.35 -28.66
C ASP A 245 -8.77 -11.84 -28.47
N ILE A 246 -8.85 -12.31 -27.22
CA ILE A 246 -9.19 -13.70 -26.88
C ILE A 246 -10.60 -14.00 -27.39
N LYS A 247 -10.70 -14.98 -28.31
CA LYS A 247 -11.98 -15.40 -28.89
C LYS A 247 -12.59 -16.60 -28.20
N HIS A 248 -11.79 -17.46 -27.57
CA HIS A 248 -12.27 -18.70 -26.97
C HIS A 248 -11.85 -18.80 -25.50
N PHE A 249 -12.83 -18.80 -24.60
CA PHE A 249 -12.65 -19.01 -23.17
C PHE A 249 -13.11 -20.41 -22.81
N ILE A 250 -12.21 -21.26 -22.32
CA ILE A 250 -12.50 -22.66 -21.99
C ILE A 250 -12.37 -22.84 -20.48
N ASP A 251 -13.50 -22.88 -19.76
CA ASP A 251 -13.53 -23.00 -18.29
C ASP A 251 -13.25 -24.43 -17.83
N VAL A 252 -12.04 -24.67 -17.34
CA VAL A 252 -11.57 -26.01 -16.94
C VAL A 252 -11.90 -26.35 -15.49
N ASN A 253 -12.51 -25.44 -14.72
CA ASN A 253 -12.85 -25.66 -13.31
C ASN A 253 -13.88 -26.78 -13.10
N GLY A 254 -14.65 -27.14 -14.13
CA GLY A 254 -15.66 -28.19 -14.08
C GLY A 254 -15.15 -29.61 -14.38
N VAL A 255 -13.87 -29.78 -14.74
CA VAL A 255 -13.31 -31.04 -15.24
C VAL A 255 -12.68 -31.84 -14.09
N GLU A 256 -13.41 -32.82 -13.56
CA GLU A 256 -13.02 -33.57 -12.34
C GLU A 256 -11.63 -34.24 -12.45
N ASP A 257 -11.26 -34.74 -13.63
CA ASP A 257 -9.96 -35.39 -13.86
C ASP A 257 -8.77 -34.48 -13.58
N LEU A 258 -8.93 -33.16 -13.70
CA LEU A 258 -7.89 -32.17 -13.44
C LEU A 258 -7.77 -31.79 -11.95
N HIS A 259 -8.68 -32.27 -11.10
CA HIS A 259 -8.69 -32.02 -9.65
C HIS A 259 -8.33 -33.27 -8.83
N HIS A 260 -8.23 -34.45 -9.46
CA HIS A 260 -7.95 -35.69 -8.74
C HIS A 260 -6.52 -35.72 -8.17
N TYR A 261 -6.35 -36.30 -6.99
CA TYR A 261 -5.03 -36.56 -6.40
C TYR A 261 -4.96 -37.98 -5.83
N SER A 262 -3.75 -38.54 -5.79
CA SER A 262 -3.48 -39.86 -5.23
C SER A 262 -2.07 -39.94 -4.67
N SER A 263 -1.86 -40.65 -3.57
CA SER A 263 -0.53 -40.91 -2.99
C SER A 263 -0.30 -42.41 -2.81
N ASP A 264 0.88 -42.90 -3.20
CA ASP A 264 1.40 -44.21 -2.84
C ASP A 264 2.75 -44.07 -2.12
N LYS A 265 3.49 -45.18 -1.93
CA LYS A 265 4.78 -45.19 -1.21
C LYS A 265 5.93 -44.54 -1.98
N ASP A 266 5.80 -44.40 -3.29
CA ASP A 266 6.87 -43.97 -4.19
C ASP A 266 6.58 -42.56 -4.75
N LYS A 267 5.30 -42.17 -4.89
CA LYS A 267 4.91 -40.87 -5.47
C LYS A 267 3.58 -40.29 -4.95
N LEU A 268 3.46 -38.97 -5.06
CA LEU A 268 2.23 -38.20 -4.92
C LEU A 268 1.86 -37.61 -6.30
N THR A 269 0.65 -37.90 -6.78
CA THR A 269 0.10 -37.32 -8.00
C THR A 269 -0.93 -36.24 -7.65
N LEU A 270 -0.74 -35.04 -8.18
CA LEU A 270 -1.61 -33.87 -7.98
C LEU A 270 -2.24 -33.46 -9.31
N GLY A 271 -3.57 -33.35 -9.36
CA GLY A 271 -4.29 -32.83 -10.52
C GLY A 271 -3.86 -31.41 -10.88
N ALA A 272 -3.78 -31.12 -12.17
CA ALA A 272 -3.16 -29.88 -12.63
C ALA A 272 -3.99 -28.61 -12.34
N ASN A 273 -5.32 -28.74 -12.21
CA ASN A 273 -6.22 -27.63 -11.93
C ASN A 273 -6.53 -27.47 -10.42
N LEU A 274 -5.82 -28.19 -9.54
CA LEU A 274 -5.85 -27.91 -8.10
C LEU A 274 -5.41 -26.47 -7.84
N SER A 275 -6.16 -25.77 -6.99
CA SER A 275 -5.75 -24.47 -6.46
C SER A 275 -4.50 -24.62 -5.58
N LEU A 276 -3.77 -23.54 -5.37
CA LEU A 276 -2.63 -23.55 -4.45
C LEU A 276 -3.06 -23.86 -3.02
N THR A 277 -4.25 -23.40 -2.59
CA THR A 277 -4.81 -23.72 -1.26
C THR A 277 -5.12 -25.21 -1.12
N GLU A 278 -5.83 -25.82 -2.08
CA GLU A 278 -6.09 -27.27 -2.05
C GLU A 278 -4.79 -28.08 -2.08
N THR A 279 -3.82 -27.63 -2.89
CA THR A 279 -2.49 -28.24 -2.92
C THR A 279 -1.83 -28.18 -1.55
N MET A 280 -1.87 -27.04 -0.87
CA MET A 280 -1.32 -26.88 0.47
C MET A 280 -1.97 -27.85 1.47
N GLU A 281 -3.29 -28.02 1.44
CA GLU A 281 -3.99 -28.98 2.32
C GLU A 281 -3.53 -30.44 2.06
N ILE A 282 -3.45 -30.83 0.78
CA ILE A 282 -3.04 -32.16 0.37
C ILE A 282 -1.59 -32.44 0.81
N ILE A 283 -0.65 -31.54 0.53
CA ILE A 283 0.76 -31.76 0.86
C ILE A 283 1.02 -31.71 2.37
N ARG A 284 0.27 -30.89 3.13
CA ARG A 284 0.33 -30.86 4.61
C ARG A 284 -0.12 -32.19 5.23
N SER A 285 -1.12 -32.83 4.62
CA SER A 285 -1.58 -34.14 5.09
C SER A 285 -0.60 -35.26 4.70
N THR A 286 -0.05 -35.19 3.49
CA THR A 286 0.87 -36.18 2.93
C THR A 286 2.26 -36.11 3.55
N SER A 287 2.69 -34.95 4.05
CA SER A 287 3.99 -34.77 4.72
C SER A 287 4.18 -35.64 5.97
N LYS A 288 3.09 -36.21 6.50
CA LYS A 288 3.11 -37.15 7.63
C LYS A 288 3.51 -38.58 7.21
N GLN A 289 3.56 -38.86 5.92
CA GLN A 289 3.96 -40.16 5.37
C GLN A 289 5.48 -40.22 5.19
N SER A 290 6.08 -41.38 5.42
CA SER A 290 7.52 -41.57 5.23
C SER A 290 7.91 -41.40 3.77
N GLY A 291 8.94 -40.61 3.51
CA GLY A 291 9.36 -40.23 2.16
C GLY A 291 8.78 -38.90 1.69
N PHE A 292 7.77 -38.35 2.35
CA PHE A 292 7.14 -37.10 1.94
C PHE A 292 7.34 -35.96 2.94
N GLU A 293 8.23 -36.11 3.92
CA GLU A 293 8.44 -35.10 4.97
C GLU A 293 8.89 -33.74 4.40
N TYR A 294 9.58 -33.73 3.25
CA TYR A 294 9.99 -32.51 2.55
C TYR A 294 8.80 -31.63 2.11
N LEU A 295 7.59 -32.20 1.98
CA LEU A 295 6.38 -31.46 1.63
C LEU A 295 6.00 -30.41 2.68
N ASP A 296 6.48 -30.53 3.93
CA ASP A 296 6.30 -29.50 4.95
C ASP A 296 7.10 -28.23 4.60
N VAL A 297 8.32 -28.37 4.07
CA VAL A 297 9.12 -27.25 3.56
C VAL A 297 8.39 -26.60 2.37
N LEU A 298 7.93 -27.42 1.42
CA LEU A 298 7.18 -26.95 0.27
C LEU A 298 5.91 -26.18 0.67
N TRP A 299 5.19 -26.66 1.70
CA TRP A 299 4.02 -25.97 2.24
C TRP A 299 4.37 -24.56 2.74
N HIS A 300 5.45 -24.40 3.51
CA HIS A 300 5.88 -23.08 3.99
C HIS A 300 6.31 -22.17 2.84
N HIS A 301 6.89 -22.71 1.77
CA HIS A 301 7.24 -21.95 0.58
C HIS A 301 5.99 -21.45 -0.15
N ILE A 302 4.99 -22.32 -0.36
CA ILE A 302 3.72 -21.95 -1.02
C ILE A 302 2.94 -20.92 -0.19
N ASP A 303 3.05 -20.92 1.14
CA ASP A 303 2.42 -19.87 1.98
C ASP A 303 2.97 -18.46 1.69
N LEU A 304 4.21 -18.35 1.18
CA LEU A 304 4.80 -17.09 0.73
C LEU A 304 4.39 -16.72 -0.71
N VAL A 305 3.70 -17.60 -1.44
CA VAL A 305 3.25 -17.36 -2.81
C VAL A 305 1.93 -16.59 -2.79
N ALA A 306 1.96 -15.41 -3.40
CA ALA A 306 0.82 -14.49 -3.49
C ALA A 306 0.15 -14.23 -2.13
N ASN A 307 -1.17 -14.11 -2.11
CA ASN A 307 -1.99 -13.95 -0.91
C ASN A 307 -3.14 -14.96 -0.92
N VAL A 308 -3.81 -15.16 0.22
CA VAL A 308 -4.84 -16.20 0.40
C VAL A 308 -5.94 -16.16 -0.68
N PRO A 309 -6.63 -15.03 -0.95
CA PRO A 309 -7.61 -14.96 -2.04
C PRO A 309 -7.07 -15.33 -3.43
N VAL A 310 -5.81 -14.98 -3.73
CA VAL A 310 -5.14 -15.40 -4.97
C VAL A 310 -4.87 -16.91 -4.95
N ARG A 311 -4.37 -17.48 -3.84
CA ARG A 311 -4.11 -18.92 -3.73
C ARG A 311 -5.36 -19.79 -3.80
N ASN A 312 -6.49 -19.28 -3.30
CA ASN A 312 -7.79 -19.96 -3.40
C ASN A 312 -8.31 -20.06 -4.85
N SER A 313 -7.75 -19.30 -5.79
CA SER A 313 -8.17 -19.31 -7.19
C SER A 313 -7.06 -19.76 -8.16
N GLY A 314 -5.82 -19.36 -7.89
CA GLY A 314 -4.66 -19.69 -8.71
C GLY A 314 -4.34 -21.18 -8.65
N THR A 315 -4.10 -21.78 -9.80
CA THR A 315 -3.93 -23.23 -9.98
C THR A 315 -2.48 -23.60 -10.28
N LEU A 316 -2.06 -24.84 -10.01
CA LEU A 316 -0.73 -25.34 -10.37
C LEU A 316 -0.44 -25.20 -11.88
N ALA A 317 -1.34 -25.68 -12.73
CA ALA A 317 -1.23 -25.56 -14.20
C ALA A 317 -1.09 -24.11 -14.63
N GLY A 318 -1.99 -23.23 -14.18
CA GLY A 318 -1.94 -21.81 -14.48
C GLY A 318 -0.59 -21.15 -14.13
N ASN A 319 0.04 -21.54 -13.01
CA ASN A 319 1.35 -21.04 -12.63
C ASN A 319 2.46 -21.50 -13.61
N ILE A 320 2.49 -22.80 -13.95
CA ILE A 320 3.49 -23.37 -14.87
C ILE A 320 3.27 -22.89 -16.31
N CYS A 321 2.03 -22.80 -16.77
CA CYS A 321 1.69 -22.22 -18.07
C CYS A 321 2.09 -20.74 -18.16
N THR A 322 1.97 -19.98 -17.06
CA THR A 322 2.48 -18.59 -17.03
C THR A 322 4.00 -18.56 -17.21
N LYS A 323 4.76 -19.45 -16.56
CA LYS A 323 6.21 -19.57 -16.75
C LYS A 323 6.58 -20.01 -18.18
N LYS A 324 5.73 -20.82 -18.82
CA LYS A 324 5.91 -21.23 -20.22
C LYS A 324 5.72 -20.06 -21.19
N GLU A 325 4.69 -19.27 -20.99
CA GLU A 325 4.37 -18.12 -21.84
C GLU A 325 5.32 -16.93 -21.59
N HIS A 326 5.72 -16.75 -20.34
CA HIS A 326 6.59 -15.69 -19.86
C HIS A 326 7.78 -16.30 -19.13
N PRO A 327 8.88 -16.65 -19.84
CA PRO A 327 10.06 -17.23 -19.23
C PRO A 327 10.52 -16.40 -18.04
N GLU A 328 10.55 -15.07 -18.12
CA GLU A 328 11.05 -14.19 -17.06
C GLU A 328 10.23 -14.21 -15.76
N PHE A 329 9.04 -14.83 -15.77
CA PHE A 329 8.21 -14.97 -14.57
C PHE A 329 8.96 -15.72 -13.46
N PRO A 330 9.19 -15.12 -12.27
CA PRO A 330 9.92 -15.74 -11.18
C PRO A 330 9.03 -16.73 -10.42
N SER A 331 8.66 -17.83 -11.06
CA SER A 331 7.74 -18.84 -10.51
C SER A 331 8.36 -19.61 -9.34
N ASP A 332 7.78 -19.40 -8.15
CA ASP A 332 8.11 -20.15 -6.94
C ASP A 332 7.76 -21.64 -7.01
N ILE A 333 6.65 -21.96 -7.69
CA ILE A 333 6.18 -23.34 -7.85
C ILE A 333 7.13 -24.09 -8.78
N PHE A 334 7.46 -23.50 -9.94
CA PHE A 334 8.36 -24.09 -10.91
C PHE A 334 9.73 -24.39 -10.31
N ILE A 335 10.38 -23.41 -9.67
CA ILE A 335 11.73 -23.62 -9.10
C ILE A 335 11.73 -24.69 -8.01
N SER A 336 10.71 -24.71 -7.15
CA SER A 336 10.60 -25.73 -6.11
C SER A 336 10.38 -27.12 -6.71
N PHE A 337 9.53 -27.22 -7.74
CA PHE A 337 9.19 -28.48 -8.40
C PHE A 337 10.36 -29.01 -9.25
N GLU A 338 11.10 -28.14 -9.93
CA GLU A 338 12.28 -28.51 -10.71
C GLU A 338 13.40 -29.06 -9.80
N ALA A 339 13.62 -28.43 -8.64
CA ALA A 339 14.56 -28.94 -7.63
C ALA A 339 14.15 -30.31 -7.05
N LEU A 340 12.83 -30.57 -6.99
CA LEU A 340 12.23 -31.83 -6.52
C LEU A 340 12.01 -32.86 -7.64
N ASP A 341 12.58 -32.63 -8.84
CA ASP A 341 12.44 -33.50 -10.02
C ASP A 341 10.98 -33.90 -10.34
N VAL A 342 10.04 -32.97 -10.12
CA VAL A 342 8.62 -33.21 -10.38
C VAL A 342 8.39 -33.39 -11.87
N LYS A 343 7.68 -34.46 -12.25
CA LYS A 343 7.25 -34.71 -13.63
C LYS A 343 5.83 -34.21 -13.86
N VAL A 344 5.48 -33.95 -15.11
CA VAL A 344 4.12 -33.61 -15.51
C VAL A 344 3.54 -34.67 -16.45
N ILE A 345 2.24 -34.88 -16.34
CA ILE A 345 1.44 -35.62 -17.33
C ILE A 345 0.78 -34.57 -18.22
N ALA A 346 1.18 -34.51 -19.49
CA ALA A 346 0.65 -33.60 -20.49
C ALA A 346 -0.12 -34.36 -21.58
N MET A 347 -1.08 -33.70 -22.21
CA MET A 347 -1.97 -34.29 -23.21
C MET A 347 -2.04 -33.44 -24.48
N LYS A 348 -1.84 -34.05 -25.65
CA LYS A 348 -2.05 -33.41 -26.97
C LYS A 348 -3.39 -33.79 -27.62
N GLY A 349 -3.99 -34.87 -27.12
CA GLY A 349 -5.32 -35.35 -27.45
C GLY A 349 -5.81 -36.27 -26.35
N ILE A 350 -7.07 -36.71 -26.42
CA ILE A 350 -7.70 -37.51 -25.37
C ILE A 350 -6.97 -38.85 -25.09
N ASP A 351 -6.35 -39.44 -26.12
CA ASP A 351 -5.62 -40.72 -26.04
C ASP A 351 -4.09 -40.54 -26.08
N ASP A 352 -3.58 -39.31 -26.05
CA ASP A 352 -2.15 -38.98 -26.16
C ASP A 352 -1.63 -38.35 -24.85
N GLU A 353 -1.45 -39.20 -23.83
CA GLU A 353 -0.84 -38.85 -22.54
C GLU A 353 0.67 -39.09 -22.57
N GLN A 354 1.43 -38.08 -22.14
CA GLN A 354 2.89 -38.11 -22.10
C GLN A 354 3.39 -37.67 -20.74
N GLU A 355 4.26 -38.48 -20.12
CA GLU A 355 5.02 -38.07 -18.94
C GLU A 355 6.30 -37.37 -19.40
N MET A 356 6.55 -36.17 -18.89
CA MET A 356 7.71 -35.35 -19.26
C MET A 356 8.21 -34.53 -18.07
N THR A 357 9.46 -34.04 -18.16
CA THR A 357 10.00 -33.08 -17.20
C THR A 357 9.34 -31.71 -17.36
N LEU A 358 9.47 -30.85 -16.36
CA LEU A 358 8.98 -29.48 -16.47
C LEU A 358 9.73 -28.68 -17.54
N GLU A 359 11.04 -28.91 -17.68
CA GLU A 359 11.87 -28.31 -18.73
C GLU A 359 11.42 -28.74 -20.13
N GLU A 360 11.12 -30.04 -20.33
CA GLU A 360 10.56 -30.56 -21.59
C GLU A 360 9.20 -29.91 -21.90
N PHE A 361 8.32 -29.78 -20.90
CA PHE A 361 7.02 -29.13 -21.07
C PHE A 361 7.13 -27.65 -21.44
N LEU A 362 8.06 -26.92 -20.82
CA LEU A 362 8.34 -25.51 -21.13
C LEU A 362 8.85 -25.35 -22.58
N GLY A 363 9.69 -26.29 -23.04
CA GLY A 363 10.27 -26.28 -24.39
C GLY A 363 9.32 -26.69 -25.51
N ASP A 364 8.24 -27.42 -25.22
CA ASP A 364 7.28 -27.88 -26.21
C ASP A 364 6.47 -26.72 -26.84
N GLN A 365 6.32 -26.72 -28.15
CA GLN A 365 5.74 -25.62 -28.93
C GLN A 365 4.23 -25.76 -29.22
N ASP A 366 3.60 -26.86 -28.80
CA ASP A 366 2.17 -27.06 -29.00
C ASP A 366 1.36 -26.19 -28.04
N ARG A 367 0.75 -25.13 -28.58
CA ARG A 367 -0.10 -24.20 -27.83
C ARG A 367 -1.36 -24.85 -27.25
N LYS A 368 -1.80 -26.01 -27.77
CA LYS A 368 -3.03 -26.70 -27.35
C LYS A 368 -2.78 -27.82 -26.33
N MET A 369 -1.52 -28.02 -25.92
CA MET A 369 -1.17 -29.04 -24.95
C MET A 369 -1.78 -28.74 -23.56
N LEU A 370 -2.48 -29.71 -22.99
CA LEU A 370 -3.15 -29.63 -21.70
C LEU A 370 -2.31 -30.31 -20.62
N LEU A 371 -2.10 -29.66 -19.47
CA LEU A 371 -1.55 -30.30 -18.28
C LEU A 371 -2.66 -31.07 -17.55
N LYS A 372 -2.44 -32.36 -17.30
CA LYS A 372 -3.37 -33.23 -16.56
C LYS A 372 -2.99 -33.35 -15.09
N ALA A 373 -1.72 -33.62 -14.77
CA ALA A 373 -1.26 -33.81 -13.41
C ALA A 373 0.25 -33.56 -13.21
N PHE A 374 0.67 -33.46 -11.96
CA PHE A 374 2.05 -33.37 -11.48
C PHE A 374 2.40 -34.61 -10.64
N ILE A 375 3.61 -35.14 -10.78
CA ILE A 375 4.11 -36.34 -10.09
C ILE A 375 5.29 -35.94 -9.20
N LEU A 376 5.08 -35.97 -7.89
CA LEU A 376 6.07 -35.65 -6.87
C LEU A 376 6.67 -36.96 -6.30
N PRO A 377 8.00 -37.16 -6.35
CA PRO A 377 8.65 -38.37 -5.82
C PRO A 377 8.69 -38.45 -4.29
N SER A 378 8.96 -39.64 -3.75
CA SER A 378 9.32 -39.88 -2.36
C SER A 378 10.83 -39.67 -2.12
N TYR A 379 11.17 -38.88 -1.10
CA TYR A 379 12.51 -38.57 -0.61
C TYR A 379 12.64 -38.89 0.89
N PRO A 380 13.06 -40.11 1.27
CA PRO A 380 13.28 -40.48 2.67
C PRO A 380 14.28 -39.57 3.39
N LYS A 381 13.87 -38.95 4.49
CA LYS A 381 14.65 -37.95 5.24
C LYS A 381 15.99 -38.43 5.82
N ASP A 382 16.20 -39.74 5.90
CA ASP A 382 17.47 -40.35 6.34
C ASP A 382 18.55 -40.29 5.25
N LYS A 383 18.13 -40.08 3.99
CA LYS A 383 19.02 -40.00 2.82
C LYS A 383 18.96 -38.66 2.13
N TYR A 384 17.81 -37.98 2.18
CA TYR A 384 17.59 -36.75 1.42
C TYR A 384 17.47 -35.52 2.32
N ILE A 385 18.04 -34.42 1.85
CA ILE A 385 17.92 -33.10 2.46
C ILE A 385 17.34 -32.17 1.41
N TYR A 386 16.21 -31.53 1.74
CA TYR A 386 15.55 -30.54 0.89
C TYR A 386 15.31 -29.25 1.65
N ASP A 387 15.55 -28.12 0.98
CA ASP A 387 15.05 -26.81 1.40
C ASP A 387 14.76 -25.92 0.19
N SER A 388 13.89 -24.94 0.39
CA SER A 388 13.61 -23.89 -0.58
C SER A 388 13.64 -22.51 0.08
N PHE A 389 13.89 -21.49 -0.74
CA PHE A 389 14.06 -20.11 -0.29
C PHE A 389 13.33 -19.15 -1.20
N LYS A 390 12.71 -18.13 -0.60
CA LYS A 390 12.07 -17.02 -1.31
C LYS A 390 12.41 -15.71 -0.61
N ILE A 391 13.20 -14.85 -1.25
CA ILE A 391 13.54 -13.53 -0.72
C ILE A 391 12.75 -12.49 -1.49
N MET A 392 12.04 -11.62 -0.76
CA MET A 392 11.08 -10.66 -1.29
C MET A 392 11.38 -9.25 -0.78
N PRO A 393 10.92 -8.17 -1.46
CA PRO A 393 11.03 -6.80 -0.98
C PRO A 393 10.27 -6.50 0.32
N ARG A 394 9.29 -7.34 0.68
CA ARG A 394 8.50 -7.28 1.92
C ARG A 394 8.04 -8.69 2.33
N ALA A 395 7.48 -8.85 3.53
CA ALA A 395 7.22 -10.17 4.13
C ALA A 395 6.22 -11.07 3.37
N GLN A 396 5.24 -10.49 2.68
CA GLN A 396 4.19 -11.25 1.95
C GLN A 396 3.72 -10.52 0.69
N ASN A 397 3.02 -11.25 -0.19
CA ASN A 397 2.34 -10.71 -1.37
C ASN A 397 3.27 -9.89 -2.27
N ALA A 398 4.47 -10.42 -2.50
CA ALA A 398 5.48 -9.89 -3.41
C ALA A 398 6.12 -11.05 -4.20
N HIS A 399 6.61 -10.76 -5.39
CA HIS A 399 7.45 -11.70 -6.12
C HIS A 399 8.84 -11.74 -5.50
N ALA A 400 9.55 -12.83 -5.76
CA ALA A 400 10.90 -13.00 -5.25
C ALA A 400 11.88 -12.09 -6.00
N TYR A 401 12.84 -11.51 -5.29
CA TYR A 401 14.09 -11.06 -5.92
C TYR A 401 14.89 -12.25 -6.44
N VAL A 402 15.05 -13.27 -5.59
CA VAL A 402 15.60 -14.58 -5.95
C VAL A 402 14.83 -15.64 -5.17
N ASN A 403 14.46 -16.71 -5.86
CA ASN A 403 13.98 -17.94 -5.24
C ASN A 403 14.91 -19.11 -5.60
N ALA A 404 14.93 -20.12 -4.74
CA ALA A 404 15.83 -21.26 -4.91
C ALA A 404 15.24 -22.53 -4.29
N GLY A 405 15.65 -23.69 -4.81
CA GLY A 405 15.33 -25.01 -4.27
C GLY A 405 16.57 -25.92 -4.37
N PHE A 406 16.90 -26.60 -3.27
CA PHE A 406 18.07 -27.46 -3.19
C PHE A 406 17.70 -28.82 -2.63
N LEU A 407 18.07 -29.89 -3.33
CA LEU A 407 17.89 -31.28 -2.92
C LEU A 407 19.23 -32.01 -2.98
N LEU A 408 19.65 -32.63 -1.87
CA LEU A 408 20.82 -33.50 -1.82
C LEU A 408 20.42 -34.92 -1.40
N GLU A 409 20.96 -35.93 -2.07
CA GLU A 409 21.00 -37.32 -1.57
C GLU A 409 22.37 -37.56 -0.93
N LEU A 410 22.40 -38.06 0.30
CA LEU A 410 23.61 -38.43 1.03
C LEU A 410 23.77 -39.96 1.11
N ASP A 411 25.02 -40.42 1.05
CA ASP A 411 25.38 -41.81 1.31
C ASP A 411 25.57 -42.08 2.83
N GLY A 412 25.86 -43.34 3.18
CA GLY A 412 26.07 -43.74 4.58
C GLY A 412 27.29 -43.10 5.27
N ASN A 413 28.12 -42.35 4.55
CA ASN A 413 29.26 -41.59 5.07
C ASN A 413 29.03 -40.07 4.98
N SER A 414 27.78 -39.62 4.79
CA SER A 414 27.40 -38.20 4.63
C SER A 414 28.04 -37.52 3.41
N LYS A 415 28.37 -38.28 2.37
CA LYS A 415 28.84 -37.75 1.08
C LYS A 415 27.68 -37.59 0.11
N VAL A 416 27.74 -36.58 -0.75
CA VAL A 416 26.70 -36.34 -1.75
C VAL A 416 26.74 -37.45 -2.81
N LYS A 417 25.61 -38.14 -3.01
CA LYS A 417 25.41 -39.13 -4.06
C LYS A 417 24.75 -38.51 -5.31
N SER A 418 23.81 -37.59 -5.11
CA SER A 418 23.22 -36.75 -6.17
C SER A 418 22.80 -35.41 -5.58
N ALA A 419 22.73 -34.39 -6.41
CA ALA A 419 22.28 -33.06 -6.04
C ALA A 419 21.38 -32.48 -7.13
N ARG A 420 20.44 -31.62 -6.75
CA ARG A 420 19.67 -30.73 -7.63
C ARG A 420 19.66 -29.34 -7.02
N ILE A 421 20.19 -28.36 -7.73
CA ILE A 421 20.42 -27.01 -7.24
C ILE A 421 19.82 -26.03 -8.25
N CYS A 422 18.66 -25.48 -7.93
CA CYS A 422 17.90 -24.62 -8.85
C CYS A 422 17.73 -23.21 -8.28
N PHE A 423 17.89 -22.20 -9.14
CA PHE A 423 17.65 -20.80 -8.83
C PHE A 423 16.73 -20.14 -9.87
N GLY A 424 15.88 -19.22 -9.43
CA GLY A 424 15.06 -18.36 -10.28
C GLY A 424 15.20 -16.88 -9.91
N GLY A 425 14.77 -16.02 -10.83
CA GLY A 425 14.86 -14.56 -10.68
C GLY A 425 16.25 -13.99 -10.96
N ILE A 426 17.20 -14.78 -11.49
CA ILE A 426 18.57 -14.32 -11.83
C ILE A 426 18.69 -13.94 -13.31
N ARG A 427 18.03 -14.68 -14.18
CA ARG A 427 17.94 -14.48 -15.63
C ARG A 427 16.50 -14.72 -16.08
N PRO A 428 16.12 -14.39 -17.32
CA PRO A 428 14.77 -14.66 -17.81
C PRO A 428 14.41 -16.14 -17.78
N ASP A 429 15.37 -17.07 -17.87
CA ASP A 429 15.10 -18.50 -17.77
C ASP A 429 15.08 -18.96 -16.29
N PHE A 430 15.87 -19.99 -15.97
CA PHE A 430 16.22 -20.38 -14.62
C PHE A 430 17.61 -20.99 -14.65
N ILE A 431 18.20 -21.24 -13.48
CA ILE A 431 19.53 -21.84 -13.40
C ILE A 431 19.41 -23.19 -12.72
N HIS A 432 19.68 -24.25 -13.48
CA HIS A 432 19.94 -25.60 -12.97
C HIS A 432 21.47 -25.77 -12.87
N ALA A 433 22.02 -25.75 -11.65
CA ALA A 433 23.46 -25.67 -11.44
C ALA A 433 24.14 -27.06 -11.55
N THR A 434 23.94 -27.76 -12.66
CA THR A 434 24.47 -29.12 -12.93
C THR A 434 25.97 -29.24 -12.72
N ASP A 435 26.68 -28.16 -13.03
CA ASP A 435 28.12 -28.03 -12.89
C ASP A 435 28.62 -27.99 -11.44
N ILE A 436 27.76 -27.53 -10.52
CA ILE A 436 27.99 -27.54 -9.07
C ILE A 436 27.54 -28.88 -8.49
N GLU A 437 26.43 -29.43 -8.98
CA GLU A 437 25.94 -30.75 -8.57
C GLU A 437 27.00 -31.83 -8.82
N GLN A 438 27.59 -31.84 -10.02
CA GLN A 438 28.69 -32.76 -10.38
C GLN A 438 29.93 -32.57 -9.50
N LEU A 439 30.23 -31.33 -9.10
CA LEU A 439 31.36 -31.02 -8.22
C LEU A 439 31.14 -31.60 -6.81
N MET A 440 29.91 -31.56 -6.30
CA MET A 440 29.57 -32.04 -4.95
C MET A 440 29.60 -33.57 -4.83
N VAL A 441 29.28 -34.30 -5.90
CA VAL A 441 29.19 -35.78 -5.88
C VAL A 441 30.50 -36.42 -5.37
N GLY A 442 30.37 -37.37 -4.45
CA GLY A 442 31.47 -38.12 -3.85
C GLY A 442 32.20 -37.42 -2.70
N HIS A 443 31.83 -36.17 -2.38
CA HIS A 443 32.43 -35.36 -1.32
C HIS A 443 31.42 -35.06 -0.21
N SER A 444 31.89 -34.76 1.00
CA SER A 444 31.00 -34.16 2.02
C SER A 444 30.72 -32.70 1.63
N PRO A 445 29.44 -32.25 1.65
CA PRO A 445 29.08 -30.88 1.29
C PRO A 445 29.62 -29.81 2.25
N TYR A 446 30.26 -30.26 3.35
CA TYR A 446 30.76 -29.42 4.43
C TYR A 446 32.29 -29.28 4.43
N GLU A 447 33.00 -29.93 3.49
CA GLU A 447 34.46 -29.83 3.37
C GLU A 447 34.87 -28.42 2.91
N SER A 448 35.80 -27.77 3.62
CA SER A 448 36.19 -26.37 3.34
C SER A 448 36.64 -26.13 1.90
N ASN A 449 37.43 -27.05 1.32
CA ASN A 449 37.90 -26.93 -0.07
C ASN A 449 36.75 -27.02 -1.08
N LEU A 450 35.76 -27.89 -0.82
CA LEU A 450 34.58 -28.01 -1.68
C LEU A 450 33.71 -26.76 -1.60
N VAL A 451 33.52 -26.21 -0.39
CA VAL A 451 32.78 -24.97 -0.16
C VAL A 451 33.40 -23.82 -0.95
N GLU A 452 34.73 -23.63 -0.86
CA GLU A 452 35.45 -22.59 -1.60
C GLU A 452 35.31 -22.75 -3.11
N GLN A 453 35.51 -23.96 -3.65
CA GLN A 453 35.36 -24.25 -5.08
C GLN A 453 33.93 -24.04 -5.57
N THR A 454 32.93 -24.45 -4.77
CA THR A 454 31.50 -24.28 -5.07
C THR A 454 31.18 -22.82 -5.29
N PHE A 455 31.52 -21.96 -4.34
CA PHE A 455 31.15 -20.55 -4.38
C PHE A 455 31.94 -19.76 -5.42
N SER A 456 33.19 -20.11 -5.67
CA SER A 456 33.97 -19.53 -6.78
C SER A 456 33.34 -19.84 -8.14
N LYS A 457 32.88 -21.09 -8.36
CA LYS A 457 32.28 -21.50 -9.64
C LYS A 457 30.84 -20.97 -9.81
N LEU A 458 30.11 -20.83 -8.71
CA LEU A 458 28.71 -20.39 -8.71
C LEU A 458 28.57 -18.92 -9.15
N GLU A 459 29.46 -18.04 -8.67
CA GLU A 459 29.44 -16.62 -9.03
C GLU A 459 29.64 -16.40 -10.54
N ASP A 460 30.53 -17.16 -11.17
CA ASP A 460 30.78 -17.11 -12.62
C ASP A 460 29.61 -17.64 -13.47
N MET A 461 28.78 -18.51 -12.89
CA MET A 461 27.68 -19.18 -13.60
C MET A 461 26.46 -18.28 -13.78
N PHE A 462 26.15 -17.43 -12.79
CA PHE A 462 24.86 -16.76 -12.70
C PHE A 462 24.55 -15.81 -13.85
N LYS A 463 25.54 -15.00 -14.28
CA LYS A 463 25.41 -14.03 -15.38
C LYS A 463 24.03 -13.34 -15.42
N PRO A 464 23.66 -12.60 -14.35
CA PRO A 464 22.33 -12.02 -14.25
C PRO A 464 22.10 -10.98 -15.35
N ASP A 465 20.85 -10.88 -15.82
CA ASP A 465 20.44 -9.82 -16.75
C ASP A 465 20.37 -8.45 -16.05
N GLU A 466 20.30 -7.35 -16.80
CA GLU A 466 20.09 -6.02 -16.23
C GLU A 466 18.80 -5.44 -16.82
N VAL A 467 17.70 -5.62 -16.08
CA VAL A 467 16.36 -5.23 -16.51
C VAL A 467 15.69 -4.47 -15.38
N LEU A 468 15.29 -3.22 -15.63
CA LEU A 468 14.50 -2.46 -14.67
C LEU A 468 13.03 -2.93 -14.74
N PRO A 469 12.30 -2.96 -13.61
CA PRO A 469 12.67 -2.45 -12.28
C PRO A 469 13.25 -3.53 -11.33
N ASP A 470 13.81 -4.62 -11.83
CA ASP A 470 14.34 -5.68 -10.98
C ASP A 470 15.59 -5.22 -10.21
N ALA A 471 15.90 -5.93 -9.12
CA ALA A 471 17.09 -5.64 -8.32
C ALA A 471 18.37 -5.88 -9.13
N SER A 472 19.46 -5.18 -8.77
CA SER A 472 20.68 -5.18 -9.56
C SER A 472 21.27 -6.59 -9.74
N PRO A 473 21.98 -6.83 -10.86
CA PRO A 473 22.72 -8.08 -11.09
C PRO A 473 23.62 -8.46 -9.91
N ALA A 474 24.32 -7.48 -9.32
CA ALA A 474 25.22 -7.67 -8.19
C ALA A 474 24.49 -8.20 -6.95
N TYR A 475 23.31 -7.64 -6.63
CA TYR A 475 22.52 -8.12 -5.51
C TYR A 475 22.01 -9.54 -5.74
N ARG A 476 21.43 -9.81 -6.92
CA ARG A 476 20.82 -11.12 -7.23
C ARG A 476 21.85 -12.26 -7.22
N SER A 477 23.03 -12.03 -7.78
CA SER A 477 24.14 -12.99 -7.74
C SER A 477 24.57 -13.30 -6.31
N LYS A 478 24.85 -12.26 -5.52
CA LYS A 478 25.34 -12.41 -4.15
C LYS A 478 24.28 -13.01 -3.22
N LEU A 479 23.02 -12.65 -3.42
CA LEU A 479 21.89 -13.24 -2.71
C LEU A 479 21.78 -14.74 -3.00
N ALA A 480 21.87 -15.15 -4.26
CA ALA A 480 21.79 -16.56 -4.64
C ALA A 480 22.93 -17.40 -4.01
N CYS A 481 24.17 -16.89 -4.01
CA CYS A 481 25.27 -17.50 -3.25
C CYS A 481 24.94 -17.58 -1.75
N GLY A 482 24.41 -16.49 -1.18
CA GLY A 482 23.97 -16.43 0.21
C GLY A 482 22.96 -17.53 0.56
N LEU A 483 21.97 -17.80 -0.31
CA LEU A 483 20.95 -18.82 -0.09
C LEU A 483 21.52 -20.23 -0.05
N LEU A 484 22.42 -20.59 -0.97
CA LEU A 484 23.10 -21.89 -0.92
C LEU A 484 23.97 -22.01 0.34
N TYR A 485 24.64 -20.93 0.75
CA TYR A 485 25.41 -20.92 1.98
C TYR A 485 24.53 -21.08 3.23
N LYS A 486 23.34 -20.47 3.26
CA LYS A 486 22.34 -20.71 4.32
C LYS A 486 21.95 -22.17 4.40
N PHE A 487 21.68 -22.81 3.26
CA PHE A 487 21.35 -24.22 3.19
C PHE A 487 22.46 -25.10 3.81
N LEU A 488 23.71 -24.87 3.42
CA LEU A 488 24.85 -25.60 3.97
C LEU A 488 25.00 -25.38 5.48
N LEU A 489 24.87 -24.13 5.97
CA LEU A 489 24.93 -23.82 7.40
C LEU A 489 23.81 -24.48 8.22
N LYS A 490 22.62 -24.61 7.66
CA LYS A 490 21.45 -25.17 8.35
C LYS A 490 21.58 -26.68 8.58
N HIS A 491 22.16 -27.40 7.62
CA HIS A 491 22.24 -28.87 7.63
C HIS A 491 23.60 -29.43 8.02
N ALA A 492 24.63 -28.58 8.09
CA ALA A 492 25.94 -28.98 8.57
C ALA A 492 25.89 -29.47 10.04
N PRO A 493 26.58 -30.57 10.38
CA PRO A 493 26.70 -31.02 11.74
C PRO A 493 27.30 -29.93 12.65
N ASP A 494 26.87 -29.90 13.91
CA ASP A 494 27.29 -28.87 14.89
C ASP A 494 28.82 -28.75 15.06
N ALA A 495 29.57 -29.83 14.82
CA ALA A 495 31.03 -29.85 14.91
C ALA A 495 31.74 -29.15 13.73
N GLU A 496 31.04 -29.02 12.60
CA GLU A 496 31.53 -28.43 11.35
C GLU A 496 31.21 -26.93 11.25
N VAL A 497 30.28 -26.42 12.06
CA VAL A 497 29.85 -25.01 12.03
C VAL A 497 30.36 -24.23 13.24
N SER A 498 31.10 -23.15 12.98
CA SER A 498 31.47 -22.17 14.01
C SER A 498 30.22 -21.60 14.68
N GLY A 499 30.24 -21.50 16.03
CA GLY A 499 29.09 -21.01 16.81
C GLY A 499 28.57 -19.65 16.33
N LYS A 500 29.46 -18.77 15.85
CA LYS A 500 29.10 -17.45 15.32
C LYS A 500 28.36 -17.49 13.98
N PHE A 501 28.49 -18.56 13.22
CA PHE A 501 27.92 -18.71 11.87
C PHE A 501 26.57 -19.44 11.89
N LYS A 502 26.22 -20.14 12.98
CA LYS A 502 24.97 -20.90 13.09
C LYS A 502 23.72 -20.07 12.80
N SER A 503 23.70 -18.79 13.19
CA SER A 503 22.56 -17.91 12.91
C SER A 503 22.34 -17.64 11.42
N GLY A 504 23.34 -17.86 10.57
CA GLY A 504 23.22 -17.68 9.11
C GLY A 504 22.31 -18.71 8.45
N GLY A 505 22.23 -19.94 8.97
CA GLY A 505 21.45 -21.02 8.35
C GLY A 505 19.94 -20.84 8.43
N GLN A 506 19.44 -20.02 9.35
CA GLN A 506 18.01 -19.79 9.55
C GLN A 506 17.56 -18.46 8.93
N LEU A 507 16.45 -18.46 8.19
CA LEU A 507 15.77 -17.23 7.80
C LEU A 507 15.26 -16.45 9.03
N LEU A 508 14.91 -15.18 8.84
CA LEU A 508 14.22 -14.41 9.87
C LEU A 508 12.80 -14.95 10.06
N GLN A 509 12.48 -15.34 11.29
CA GLN A 509 11.14 -15.77 11.67
C GLN A 509 10.48 -14.67 12.48
N ARG A 510 9.32 -14.20 12.01
CA ARG A 510 8.54 -13.16 12.68
C ARG A 510 7.55 -13.82 13.66
N PRO A 511 7.68 -13.58 14.98
CA PRO A 511 6.67 -14.02 15.94
C PRO A 511 5.38 -13.20 15.80
N LEU A 512 4.33 -13.60 16.54
CA LEU A 512 3.09 -12.84 16.65
C LEU A 512 3.36 -11.40 17.13
N SER A 513 2.67 -10.45 16.51
CA SER A 513 2.80 -9.04 16.89
C SER A 513 1.91 -8.65 18.07
N SER A 514 2.28 -7.59 18.78
CA SER A 514 1.50 -6.97 19.85
C SER A 514 1.68 -5.46 19.82
N GLY A 515 0.77 -4.74 20.47
CA GLY A 515 0.94 -3.30 20.67
C GLY A 515 0.53 -2.86 22.06
N LEU A 516 0.95 -1.64 22.42
CA LEU A 516 0.60 -0.98 23.67
C LEU A 516 0.29 0.49 23.39
N GLN A 517 -0.95 0.90 23.66
CA GLN A 517 -1.38 2.29 23.51
C GLN A 517 -1.60 2.91 24.90
N LEU A 518 -0.86 3.96 25.22
CA LEU A 518 -0.92 4.69 26.49
C LEU A 518 -1.39 6.12 26.25
N PHE A 519 -2.50 6.50 26.89
CA PHE A 519 -3.04 7.86 26.82
C PHE A 519 -3.86 8.16 28.08
N THR A 520 -4.21 9.43 28.26
CA THR A 520 -5.06 9.88 29.38
C THR A 520 -6.33 10.55 28.86
N THR A 521 -7.38 10.57 29.69
CA THR A 521 -8.67 11.19 29.36
C THR A 521 -9.14 12.06 30.53
N GLN A 522 -9.97 13.06 30.26
CA GLN A 522 -10.51 13.97 31.27
C GLN A 522 -12.04 13.88 31.34
N LYS A 523 -12.56 13.20 32.37
CA LYS A 523 -14.02 12.97 32.51
C LYS A 523 -14.86 14.25 32.56
N GLN A 524 -14.27 15.37 33.01
CA GLN A 524 -14.95 16.66 33.13
C GLN A 524 -15.26 17.28 31.77
N THR A 525 -14.51 16.91 30.72
CA THR A 525 -14.68 17.45 29.36
C THR A 525 -15.44 16.48 28.45
N TYR A 526 -15.89 15.32 28.95
CA TYR A 526 -16.61 14.35 28.14
C TYR A 526 -17.86 14.96 27.48
N PRO A 527 -18.14 14.62 26.20
CA PRO A 527 -17.45 13.60 25.41
C PRO A 527 -16.12 14.05 24.77
N VAL A 528 -15.68 15.31 24.89
CA VAL A 528 -14.31 15.70 24.46
C VAL A 528 -13.30 14.98 25.36
N THR A 529 -12.20 14.50 24.79
CA THR A 529 -11.18 13.61 25.40
C THR A 529 -11.63 12.19 25.72
N GLN A 530 -12.91 11.87 25.58
CA GLN A 530 -13.37 10.49 25.71
C GLN A 530 -12.86 9.68 24.52
N ALA A 531 -12.32 8.49 24.81
CA ALA A 531 -11.99 7.51 23.79
C ALA A 531 -13.28 6.89 23.24
N VAL A 532 -13.83 7.52 22.20
CA VAL A 532 -15.07 7.10 21.54
C VAL A 532 -14.76 6.38 20.24
N GLN A 533 -15.61 5.41 19.91
CA GLN A 533 -15.59 4.79 18.58
C GLN A 533 -15.77 5.86 17.51
N LYS A 534 -15.05 5.74 16.39
CA LYS A 534 -15.29 6.59 15.21
C LYS A 534 -16.76 6.48 14.77
N LEU A 535 -17.42 7.63 14.57
CA LEU A 535 -18.85 7.68 14.22
C LEU A 535 -19.19 6.84 12.98
N GLU A 536 -18.36 6.93 11.93
CA GLU A 536 -18.58 6.16 10.71
C GLU A 536 -18.08 4.72 10.78
N GLY A 537 -17.48 4.27 11.89
CA GLY A 537 -16.80 2.98 11.95
C GLY A 537 -17.70 1.80 11.59
N MET A 538 -18.95 1.79 12.06
CA MET A 538 -19.90 0.70 11.77
C MET A 538 -20.28 0.64 10.29
N ILE A 539 -20.60 1.78 9.69
CA ILE A 539 -20.99 1.86 8.28
C ILE A 539 -19.79 1.60 7.35
N GLN A 540 -18.58 1.91 7.78
CA GLN A 540 -17.36 1.59 7.03
C GLN A 540 -17.10 0.07 7.03
N CYS A 541 -17.19 -0.57 8.18
CA CYS A 541 -16.93 -2.01 8.29
C CYS A 541 -18.00 -2.87 7.62
N SER A 542 -19.26 -2.41 7.56
CA SER A 542 -20.34 -3.08 6.82
C SER A 542 -20.38 -2.73 5.33
N GLY A 543 -19.67 -1.67 4.93
CA GLY A 543 -19.62 -1.17 3.55
C GLY A 543 -20.79 -0.27 3.14
N GLU A 544 -21.64 0.14 4.09
CA GLU A 544 -22.69 1.15 3.92
C GLU A 544 -22.13 2.57 3.72
N ALA A 545 -20.86 2.78 4.08
CA ALA A 545 -20.17 4.03 3.79
C ALA A 545 -20.01 4.23 2.28
N THR A 546 -20.61 5.30 1.78
CA THR A 546 -20.53 5.74 0.38
C THR A 546 -19.28 6.58 0.11
N TYR A 547 -18.61 6.28 -1.01
CA TYR A 547 -17.48 7.03 -1.57
C TYR A 547 -17.86 7.63 -2.92
N MET A 548 -16.95 8.36 -3.58
CA MET A 548 -17.30 9.07 -4.81
C MET A 548 -17.76 8.11 -5.92
N ASN A 549 -17.11 6.95 -6.03
CA ASN A 549 -17.50 5.93 -7.00
C ASN A 549 -18.79 5.16 -6.61
N ASP A 550 -19.41 5.46 -5.48
CA ASP A 550 -20.67 4.85 -5.06
C ASP A 550 -21.88 5.77 -5.31
N VAL A 551 -21.65 6.99 -5.83
CA VAL A 551 -22.73 7.93 -6.22
C VAL A 551 -23.57 7.31 -7.32
N LEU A 552 -24.90 7.32 -7.15
CA LEU A 552 -25.83 6.83 -8.16
C LEU A 552 -26.00 7.85 -9.28
N THR A 553 -25.98 7.37 -10.53
CA THR A 553 -26.18 8.17 -11.73
C THR A 553 -27.23 7.52 -12.63
N THR A 554 -27.76 8.24 -13.61
CA THR A 554 -28.76 7.72 -14.56
C THR A 554 -28.14 6.75 -15.56
N SER A 555 -28.97 5.91 -16.19
CA SER A 555 -28.53 4.85 -17.12
C SER A 555 -27.80 5.35 -18.37
N ASN A 556 -27.91 6.65 -18.70
CA ASN A 556 -27.16 7.28 -19.79
C ASN A 556 -25.78 7.82 -19.35
N SER A 557 -25.23 7.40 -18.21
CA SER A 557 -23.88 7.79 -17.78
C SER A 557 -22.82 7.35 -18.78
N VAL A 558 -21.70 8.08 -18.84
CA VAL A 558 -20.51 7.73 -19.63
C VAL A 558 -19.26 7.78 -18.75
N TYR A 559 -18.19 7.15 -19.24
CA TYR A 559 -16.95 6.93 -18.51
C TYR A 559 -15.77 7.52 -19.25
N CYS A 560 -14.79 8.03 -18.50
CA CYS A 560 -13.61 8.68 -19.04
C CYS A 560 -12.31 7.91 -18.78
N ALA A 561 -11.35 8.03 -19.71
CA ALA A 561 -9.94 7.63 -19.53
C ALA A 561 -9.00 8.61 -20.25
N PHE A 562 -7.82 8.88 -19.68
CA PHE A 562 -6.83 9.76 -20.30
C PHE A 562 -6.05 9.05 -21.40
N VAL A 563 -5.71 9.80 -22.44
CA VAL A 563 -4.69 9.43 -23.43
C VAL A 563 -3.39 10.13 -23.06
N GLY A 564 -2.30 9.39 -22.88
CA GLY A 564 -0.99 9.92 -22.49
C GLY A 564 -0.03 10.10 -23.68
N ALA A 565 0.82 11.12 -23.62
CA ALA A 565 1.94 11.30 -24.56
C ALA A 565 3.22 10.61 -24.04
N THR A 566 3.94 9.91 -24.91
CA THR A 566 5.07 9.05 -24.51
C THR A 566 6.46 9.56 -24.94
N LYS A 567 6.53 10.62 -25.75
CA LYS A 567 7.80 11.18 -26.26
C LYS A 567 8.13 12.50 -25.54
N VAL A 568 8.89 12.40 -24.46
CA VAL A 568 9.31 13.55 -23.64
C VAL A 568 10.29 14.45 -24.39
N GLY A 569 10.15 15.77 -24.20
CA GLY A 569 10.98 16.78 -24.87
C GLY A 569 10.60 17.06 -26.33
N ALA A 570 9.61 16.33 -26.86
CA ALA A 570 9.04 16.57 -28.19
C ALA A 570 7.76 17.42 -28.13
N THR A 571 7.45 18.11 -29.23
CA THR A 571 6.17 18.81 -29.38
C THR A 571 5.17 17.92 -30.10
N ILE A 572 3.90 17.94 -29.69
CA ILE A 572 2.83 17.22 -30.36
C ILE A 572 2.52 17.88 -31.71
N ASP A 573 2.61 17.11 -32.80
CA ASP A 573 2.27 17.58 -34.15
C ASP A 573 0.79 17.29 -34.48
N GLN A 574 0.36 16.04 -34.29
CA GLN A 574 -1.00 15.59 -34.58
C GLN A 574 -1.45 14.52 -33.59
N ILE A 575 -2.73 14.58 -33.23
CA ILE A 575 -3.44 13.53 -32.49
C ILE A 575 -4.54 12.97 -33.39
N ASP A 576 -4.46 11.69 -33.74
CA ASP A 576 -5.44 10.96 -34.53
C ASP A 576 -6.17 9.93 -33.67
N ALA A 577 -7.46 10.20 -33.42
CA ALA A 577 -8.36 9.33 -32.68
C ALA A 577 -9.38 8.61 -33.57
N SER A 578 -9.19 8.59 -34.90
CA SER A 578 -10.17 8.06 -35.84
C SER A 578 -10.51 6.59 -35.59
N GLU A 579 -9.49 5.78 -35.24
CA GLU A 579 -9.64 4.37 -34.89
C GLU A 579 -10.38 4.19 -33.55
N ALA A 580 -10.00 4.97 -32.53
CA ALA A 580 -10.68 4.98 -31.23
C ALA A 580 -12.16 5.36 -31.35
N LEU A 581 -12.50 6.36 -32.17
CA LEU A 581 -13.88 6.82 -32.37
C LEU A 581 -14.76 5.82 -33.14
N GLN A 582 -14.15 4.90 -33.90
CA GLN A 582 -14.87 3.81 -34.56
C GLN A 582 -15.09 2.60 -33.65
N HIS A 583 -14.38 2.53 -32.52
CA HIS A 583 -14.51 1.42 -31.58
C HIS A 583 -15.90 1.41 -30.93
N PRO A 584 -16.60 0.26 -30.91
CA PRO A 584 -17.92 0.14 -30.26
C PRO A 584 -17.91 0.66 -28.81
N GLY A 585 -18.93 1.45 -28.48
CA GLY A 585 -19.10 2.04 -27.15
C GLY A 585 -18.32 3.34 -26.91
N VAL A 586 -17.40 3.75 -27.79
CA VAL A 586 -16.77 5.08 -27.70
C VAL A 586 -17.77 6.15 -28.16
N VAL A 587 -17.92 7.19 -27.35
CA VAL A 587 -18.89 8.28 -27.54
C VAL A 587 -18.21 9.55 -28.05
N ALA A 588 -17.04 9.89 -27.49
CA ALA A 588 -16.31 11.09 -27.86
C ALA A 588 -14.82 10.99 -27.50
N PHE A 589 -14.03 11.89 -28.09
CA PHE A 589 -12.66 12.19 -27.69
C PHE A 589 -12.50 13.71 -27.65
N TYR A 590 -12.00 14.23 -26.54
CA TYR A 590 -11.78 15.67 -26.34
C TYR A 590 -10.30 15.96 -26.07
N THR A 591 -9.77 17.03 -26.66
CA THR A 591 -8.41 17.52 -26.41
C THR A 591 -8.44 18.97 -25.92
N ALA A 592 -7.28 19.61 -25.77
CA ALA A 592 -7.17 21.00 -25.35
C ALA A 592 -8.04 21.97 -26.19
N LYS A 593 -8.25 21.69 -27.48
CA LYS A 593 -9.06 22.54 -28.38
C LYS A 593 -10.56 22.57 -28.02
N ASP A 594 -11.02 21.57 -27.28
CA ASP A 594 -12.43 21.43 -26.94
C ASP A 594 -12.80 22.17 -25.65
N ILE A 595 -11.81 22.59 -24.87
CA ILE A 595 -11.95 23.36 -23.63
C ILE A 595 -12.47 24.76 -23.96
N PRO A 596 -13.68 25.15 -23.48
CA PRO A 596 -14.22 26.48 -23.75
C PRO A 596 -13.41 27.60 -23.09
N GLY A 597 -12.86 27.34 -21.90
CA GLY A 597 -12.16 28.32 -21.07
C GLY A 597 -10.66 28.11 -21.03
N THR A 598 -10.08 28.07 -19.82
CA THR A 598 -8.64 27.92 -19.65
C THR A 598 -8.23 26.45 -19.59
N ASN A 599 -7.19 26.08 -20.34
CA ASN A 599 -6.58 24.76 -20.27
C ASN A 599 -5.65 24.67 -19.05
N THR A 600 -6.17 24.80 -17.84
CA THR A 600 -5.38 24.59 -16.61
C THR A 600 -6.18 23.89 -15.51
N PHE A 601 -5.55 22.94 -14.81
CA PHE A 601 -6.12 22.32 -13.60
C PHE A 601 -5.54 22.89 -12.29
N CYS A 602 -4.60 23.83 -12.40
CA CYS A 602 -4.02 24.59 -11.31
C CYS A 602 -4.33 26.08 -11.54
N GLU A 603 -5.10 26.70 -10.64
CA GLU A 603 -5.55 28.08 -10.80
C GLU A 603 -4.50 29.10 -10.30
N PRO A 604 -3.98 30.01 -11.15
CA PRO A 604 -2.99 31.00 -10.74
C PRO A 604 -3.45 31.95 -9.63
N SER A 605 -4.75 32.21 -9.47
CA SER A 605 -5.25 33.01 -8.35
C SER A 605 -4.96 32.40 -6.98
N PHE A 606 -4.64 31.10 -6.91
CA PHE A 606 -4.22 30.40 -5.69
C PHE A 606 -2.69 30.34 -5.54
N GLY A 607 -1.93 31.06 -6.39
CA GLY A 607 -0.47 31.12 -6.33
C GLY A 607 0.24 30.00 -7.08
N TYR A 608 -0.45 29.33 -8.02
CA TYR A 608 0.12 28.26 -8.84
C TYR A 608 0.59 28.77 -10.21
N GLU A 609 1.62 28.12 -10.75
CA GLU A 609 1.89 28.13 -12.18
C GLU A 609 0.84 27.29 -12.92
N ALA A 610 0.51 27.68 -14.15
CA ALA A 610 -0.49 26.97 -14.95
C ALA A 610 0.02 25.58 -15.37
N GLU A 611 -0.82 24.57 -15.18
CA GLU A 611 -0.55 23.19 -15.61
C GLU A 611 -1.69 22.72 -16.50
N GLU A 612 -1.35 22.31 -17.72
CA GLU A 612 -2.37 21.98 -18.72
C GLU A 612 -3.21 20.77 -18.33
N ILE A 613 -4.54 20.87 -18.50
CA ILE A 613 -5.44 19.72 -18.36
C ILE A 613 -5.08 18.68 -19.41
N PHE A 614 -4.93 19.15 -20.66
CA PHE A 614 -4.47 18.37 -21.80
C PHE A 614 -3.26 19.06 -22.42
N CYS A 615 -2.13 18.36 -22.47
CA CYS A 615 -0.91 18.83 -23.12
C CYS A 615 -1.19 19.18 -24.57
N SER A 616 -0.96 20.45 -24.93
CA SER A 616 -1.23 20.99 -26.26
C SER A 616 0.04 21.28 -27.07
N GLY A 617 1.21 21.07 -26.49
CA GLY A 617 2.50 21.41 -27.09
C GLY A 617 3.63 20.49 -26.64
N LEU A 618 4.61 21.05 -25.92
CA LEU A 618 5.80 20.32 -25.45
C LEU A 618 5.44 19.31 -24.36
N VAL A 619 5.74 18.04 -24.62
CA VAL A 619 5.58 16.95 -23.67
C VAL A 619 6.67 17.05 -22.59
N ARG A 620 6.25 17.27 -21.34
CA ARG A 620 7.12 17.54 -20.19
C ARG A 620 7.53 16.27 -19.44
N HIS A 621 6.69 15.25 -19.49
CA HIS A 621 6.95 13.96 -18.86
C HIS A 621 6.21 12.86 -19.61
N SER A 622 6.61 11.61 -19.38
CA SER A 622 5.97 10.45 -19.98
C SER A 622 4.54 10.29 -19.46
N GLU A 623 3.65 9.80 -20.32
CA GLU A 623 2.21 9.64 -20.07
C GLU A 623 1.47 10.94 -19.69
N GLN A 624 2.01 12.11 -20.07
CA GLN A 624 1.32 13.39 -19.85
C GLN A 624 -0.02 13.41 -20.61
N PRO A 625 -1.17 13.64 -19.95
CA PRO A 625 -2.47 13.58 -20.61
C PRO A 625 -2.58 14.58 -21.77
N VAL A 626 -2.97 14.12 -22.96
CA VAL A 626 -3.20 14.96 -24.18
C VAL A 626 -4.68 15.10 -24.55
N GLY A 627 -5.53 14.27 -23.94
CA GLY A 627 -6.95 14.23 -24.20
C GLY A 627 -7.65 13.20 -23.33
N VAL A 628 -8.98 13.14 -23.45
CA VAL A 628 -9.84 12.21 -22.72
C VAL A 628 -10.76 11.47 -23.68
N ILE A 629 -10.72 10.14 -23.61
CA ILE A 629 -11.71 9.25 -24.26
C ILE A 629 -12.95 9.20 -23.38
N VAL A 630 -14.12 9.24 -24.00
CA VAL A 630 -15.42 9.06 -23.35
C VAL A 630 -16.12 7.86 -23.96
N ALA A 631 -16.52 6.88 -23.15
CA ALA A 631 -17.17 5.64 -23.61
C ALA A 631 -18.35 5.21 -22.70
N LEU A 632 -19.07 4.15 -23.08
CA LEU A 632 -20.21 3.63 -22.32
C LEU A 632 -19.79 2.87 -21.06
N THR A 633 -18.58 2.32 -21.01
CA THR A 633 -18.02 1.67 -19.82
C THR A 633 -16.58 2.11 -19.56
N ALA A 634 -16.11 1.96 -18.32
CA ALA A 634 -14.74 2.30 -17.94
C ALA A 634 -13.69 1.49 -18.73
N ASP A 635 -13.95 0.19 -18.93
CA ASP A 635 -13.05 -0.70 -19.65
C ASP A 635 -12.97 -0.35 -21.14
N GLN A 636 -14.10 0.00 -21.77
CA GLN A 636 -14.10 0.51 -23.15
C GLN A 636 -13.32 1.81 -23.28
N ALA A 637 -13.49 2.74 -22.34
CA ALA A 637 -12.74 4.00 -22.33
C ALA A 637 -11.23 3.72 -22.25
N GLN A 638 -10.82 2.84 -21.33
CA GLN A 638 -9.41 2.49 -21.12
C GLN A 638 -8.80 1.74 -22.31
N ARG A 639 -9.52 0.80 -22.95
CA ARG A 639 -9.03 0.09 -24.13
C ARG A 639 -8.85 1.05 -25.31
N ALA A 640 -9.81 1.95 -25.53
CA ALA A 640 -9.79 2.88 -26.64
C ALA A 640 -8.68 3.95 -26.55
N THR A 641 -8.07 4.19 -25.37
CA THR A 641 -6.92 5.10 -25.26
C THR A 641 -5.73 4.61 -26.08
N LYS A 642 -5.53 3.28 -26.18
CA LYS A 642 -4.44 2.66 -26.94
C LYS A 642 -4.61 2.77 -28.46
N LEU A 643 -5.81 3.10 -28.93
CA LEU A 643 -6.13 3.26 -30.35
C LEU A 643 -5.87 4.69 -30.86
N VAL A 644 -5.54 5.64 -29.96
CA VAL A 644 -5.21 7.01 -30.33
C VAL A 644 -3.74 7.10 -30.70
N LYS A 645 -3.47 7.59 -31.91
CA LYS A 645 -2.11 7.75 -32.46
C LYS A 645 -1.66 9.20 -32.28
N ILE A 646 -0.47 9.38 -31.73
CA ILE A 646 0.14 10.70 -31.53
C ILE A 646 1.42 10.77 -32.35
N SER A 647 1.54 11.78 -33.22
CA SER A 647 2.79 12.11 -33.89
C SER A 647 3.48 13.27 -33.20
N TYR A 648 4.81 13.24 -33.23
CA TYR A 648 5.67 14.16 -32.50
C TYR A 648 6.72 14.76 -33.44
N SER A 649 7.05 16.03 -33.21
CA SER A 649 8.25 16.63 -33.76
C SER A 649 9.49 15.98 -33.11
N ASN A 650 10.65 16.04 -33.76
CA ASN A 650 11.88 15.65 -33.07
C ASN A 650 12.13 16.56 -31.84
N PRO A 651 12.63 16.01 -30.71
CA PRO A 651 13.13 16.83 -29.62
C PRO A 651 14.20 17.81 -30.10
N SER A 652 14.34 18.94 -29.39
CA SER A 652 15.39 19.92 -29.70
C SER A 652 16.78 19.28 -29.64
N SER A 653 17.67 19.66 -30.57
CA SER A 653 19.06 19.20 -30.58
C SER A 653 19.73 19.53 -29.24
N GLY A 654 20.08 18.50 -28.45
CA GLY A 654 20.68 18.64 -27.12
C GLY A 654 19.74 18.38 -25.95
N PHE A 655 18.47 18.03 -26.17
CA PHE A 655 17.60 17.54 -25.09
C PHE A 655 18.17 16.26 -24.48
N LYS A 656 18.39 16.26 -23.16
CA LYS A 656 18.75 15.10 -22.37
C LYS A 656 17.64 14.84 -21.36
N LEU A 657 17.06 13.66 -21.45
CA LEU A 657 16.04 13.18 -20.54
C LEU A 657 16.63 12.92 -19.14
N MET A 658 16.05 13.54 -18.12
CA MET A 658 16.44 13.42 -16.71
C MET A 658 15.17 13.33 -15.83
N PRO A 659 14.57 12.13 -15.69
CA PRO A 659 13.28 11.94 -15.03
C PRO A 659 13.37 11.92 -13.49
N SER A 660 14.56 11.96 -12.90
CA SER A 660 14.72 11.96 -11.44
C SER A 660 15.81 12.89 -10.95
N LEU A 661 15.74 13.25 -9.66
CA LEU A 661 16.80 13.97 -8.95
C LEU A 661 18.18 13.31 -9.13
N LYS A 662 18.24 11.98 -9.08
CA LYS A 662 19.49 11.22 -9.27
C LYS A 662 20.10 11.46 -10.66
N ASP A 663 19.28 11.59 -11.69
CA ASP A 663 19.73 11.83 -13.06
C ASP A 663 20.33 13.24 -13.23
N VAL A 664 19.73 14.24 -12.59
CA VAL A 664 20.23 15.63 -12.60
C VAL A 664 21.59 15.74 -11.90
N PHE A 665 21.80 15.01 -10.80
CA PHE A 665 23.06 14.97 -10.04
C PHE A 665 24.00 13.83 -10.45
N SER A 666 23.76 13.19 -11.60
CA SER A 666 24.62 12.10 -12.10
C SER A 666 25.99 12.57 -12.62
N SER A 667 26.11 13.83 -13.03
CA SER A 667 27.38 14.46 -13.44
C SER A 667 28.00 15.26 -12.30
N GLU A 668 29.33 15.44 -12.33
CA GLU A 668 30.06 16.27 -11.36
C GLU A 668 29.56 17.73 -11.35
N THR A 669 29.14 18.22 -12.52
CA THR A 669 28.49 19.52 -12.69
C THR A 669 27.04 19.30 -13.12
N PRO A 670 26.05 19.45 -12.21
CA PRO A 670 24.65 19.31 -12.57
C PRO A 670 24.21 20.47 -13.48
N ASP A 671 23.15 20.25 -14.26
CA ASP A 671 22.58 21.28 -15.14
C ASP A 671 21.97 22.41 -14.30
N ALA A 672 22.69 23.53 -14.22
CA ALA A 672 22.29 24.69 -13.42
C ALA A 672 20.95 25.29 -13.88
N SER A 673 20.50 25.07 -15.12
CA SER A 673 19.20 25.55 -15.59
C SER A 673 18.02 24.83 -14.94
N ARG A 674 18.26 23.64 -14.36
CA ARG A 674 17.26 22.84 -13.66
C ARG A 674 17.24 23.09 -12.15
N ILE A 675 18.18 23.86 -11.61
CA ILE A 675 18.28 24.14 -10.18
C ILE A 675 17.72 25.54 -9.92
N ILE A 676 16.55 25.61 -9.29
CA ILE A 676 15.85 26.85 -8.98
C ILE A 676 16.08 27.22 -7.52
N PRO A 677 16.86 28.28 -7.21
CA PRO A 677 17.08 28.71 -5.84
C PRO A 677 15.81 29.34 -5.26
N LEU A 678 15.28 28.76 -4.19
CA LEU A 678 14.05 29.22 -3.54
C LEU A 678 14.29 29.83 -2.16
N VAL A 679 15.30 29.34 -1.43
CA VAL A 679 15.76 29.88 -0.15
C VAL A 679 17.27 30.02 -0.21
N ILE A 680 17.80 31.24 -0.11
CA ILE A 680 19.24 31.51 -0.11
C ILE A 680 19.66 32.10 1.22
N SER A 681 20.64 31.46 1.87
CA SER A 681 21.20 31.99 3.11
C SER A 681 21.85 33.36 2.89
N LYS A 682 21.61 34.29 3.83
CA LYS A 682 22.32 35.58 3.87
C LYS A 682 23.75 35.45 4.38
N LEU A 683 24.11 34.32 4.99
CA LEU A 683 25.47 34.04 5.43
C LEU A 683 26.34 33.60 4.24
N LYS A 684 27.42 34.34 3.98
CA LYS A 684 28.45 33.90 3.03
C LYS A 684 29.20 32.67 3.59
N GLU A 685 29.64 32.79 4.83
CA GLU A 685 30.33 31.74 5.59
C GLU A 685 29.73 31.64 7.00
N VAL A 686 29.76 30.43 7.57
CA VAL A 686 29.32 30.18 8.94
C VAL A 686 30.31 30.78 9.94
N LYS A 687 29.81 31.48 10.96
CA LYS A 687 30.61 31.94 12.09
C LYS A 687 30.46 30.96 13.24
N PHE A 688 31.55 30.31 13.63
CA PHE A 688 31.49 29.31 14.68
C PHE A 688 31.18 29.94 16.04
N SER A 689 30.27 29.33 16.78
CA SER A 689 29.94 29.76 18.14
C SER A 689 31.03 29.43 19.17
N ASP A 690 31.93 28.51 18.83
CA ASP A 690 33.11 28.10 19.60
C ASP A 690 34.15 27.51 18.63
N LYS A 691 35.40 27.28 19.07
CA LYS A 691 36.46 26.70 18.25
C LYS A 691 36.09 25.26 17.85
N PRO A 692 36.01 24.93 16.54
CA PRO A 692 35.76 23.57 16.09
C PRO A 692 37.01 22.70 16.27
N GLU A 693 36.78 21.42 16.54
CA GLU A 693 37.83 20.41 16.74
C GLU A 693 37.81 19.35 15.63
N LEU A 694 36.66 19.17 14.98
CA LEU A 694 36.46 18.26 13.85
C LEU A 694 35.51 18.89 12.82
N GLU A 695 35.68 18.51 11.56
CA GLU A 695 34.76 18.80 10.46
C GLU A 695 34.16 17.49 9.94
N VAL A 696 32.84 17.47 9.74
CA VAL A 696 32.09 16.33 9.20
C VAL A 696 31.35 16.79 7.95
N ARG A 697 31.53 16.09 6.83
CA ARG A 697 30.84 16.36 5.55
C ARG A 697 30.09 15.15 5.08
N GLY A 698 28.92 15.35 4.46
CA GLY A 698 28.17 14.25 3.90
C GLY A 698 27.10 14.69 2.91
N ILE A 699 26.55 13.68 2.25
CA ILE A 699 25.40 13.79 1.36
C ILE A 699 24.35 12.82 1.89
N PHE A 700 23.11 13.29 1.99
CA PHE A 700 21.95 12.50 2.39
C PHE A 700 20.87 12.61 1.30
N GLU A 701 20.31 11.48 0.90
CA GLU A 701 19.37 11.42 -0.22
C GLU A 701 18.12 10.63 0.17
N MET A 702 16.97 11.12 -0.28
CA MET A 702 15.64 10.53 -0.08
C MET A 702 14.92 10.57 -1.43
N GLY A 703 14.35 9.44 -1.84
CA GLY A 703 13.66 9.28 -3.11
C GLY A 703 12.21 9.79 -3.08
N LEU A 704 11.46 9.51 -4.14
CA LEU A 704 10.04 9.85 -4.22
C LEU A 704 9.19 8.85 -3.42
N GLN A 705 7.94 9.22 -3.10
CA GLN A 705 6.94 8.32 -2.50
C GLN A 705 5.57 8.54 -3.13
N TYR A 706 4.82 7.48 -3.40
CA TYR A 706 3.42 7.57 -3.82
C TYR A 706 2.46 7.41 -2.63
N HIS A 707 1.39 8.20 -2.63
CA HIS A 707 0.41 8.29 -1.56
C HIS A 707 -0.31 6.96 -1.32
N PHE A 708 -0.58 6.22 -2.41
CA PHE A 708 -1.26 4.93 -2.40
C PHE A 708 -2.63 5.01 -1.70
N THR A 709 -3.45 6.00 -2.07
CA THR A 709 -4.81 6.15 -1.55
C THR A 709 -5.64 4.93 -1.93
N MET A 710 -6.37 4.37 -0.96
CA MET A 710 -7.16 3.17 -1.21
C MET A 710 -8.34 3.43 -2.15
N GLU A 711 -8.96 4.61 -2.07
CA GLU A 711 -9.90 5.09 -3.09
C GLU A 711 -9.12 5.75 -4.24
N PRO A 712 -9.26 5.26 -5.49
CA PRO A 712 -8.70 5.93 -6.66
C PRO A 712 -9.19 7.36 -6.83
N GLN A 713 -8.44 8.20 -7.53
CA GLN A 713 -8.93 9.52 -7.89
C GLN A 713 -10.21 9.37 -8.73
N THR A 714 -11.29 9.94 -8.21
CA THR A 714 -12.63 9.75 -8.74
C THR A 714 -13.36 11.07 -8.81
N THR A 715 -13.97 11.36 -9.96
CA THR A 715 -14.93 12.46 -10.11
C THR A 715 -16.18 11.99 -10.84
N ILE A 716 -17.34 12.30 -10.26
CA ILE A 716 -18.65 12.15 -10.89
C ILE A 716 -19.24 13.54 -11.13
N ILE A 717 -19.67 13.81 -12.36
CA ILE A 717 -20.33 15.05 -12.74
C ILE A 717 -21.74 14.71 -13.20
N VAL A 718 -22.73 15.42 -12.67
CA VAL A 718 -24.13 15.31 -13.07
C VAL A 718 -24.61 16.68 -13.53
N PRO A 719 -24.91 16.87 -14.83
CA PRO A 719 -25.58 18.08 -15.29
C PRO A 719 -26.89 18.31 -14.52
N PHE A 720 -27.10 19.52 -14.02
CA PHE A 720 -28.25 19.87 -13.19
C PHE A 720 -28.71 21.28 -13.52
N GLU A 721 -29.93 21.41 -14.08
CA GLU A 721 -30.45 22.66 -14.63
C GLU A 721 -29.46 23.29 -15.63
N ASP A 722 -29.05 24.55 -15.41
CA ASP A 722 -28.05 25.26 -16.21
C ASP A 722 -26.60 25.06 -15.67
N GLY A 723 -26.43 24.19 -14.67
CA GLY A 723 -25.19 24.00 -13.93
C GLY A 723 -24.71 22.55 -13.85
N LEU A 724 -23.73 22.32 -12.97
CA LEU A 724 -23.13 21.02 -12.71
C LEU A 724 -23.16 20.69 -11.22
N LYS A 725 -23.64 19.50 -10.87
CA LYS A 725 -23.40 18.88 -9.57
C LYS A 725 -22.15 18.00 -9.66
N VAL A 726 -21.20 18.23 -8.75
CA VAL A 726 -19.85 17.65 -8.79
C VAL A 726 -19.59 16.86 -7.52
N PHE A 727 -19.24 15.59 -7.67
CA PHE A 727 -18.78 14.72 -6.60
C PHE A 727 -17.34 14.30 -6.91
N SER A 728 -16.38 15.01 -6.33
CA SER A 728 -14.96 14.79 -6.58
C SER A 728 -14.26 14.34 -5.31
N ALA A 729 -13.37 13.36 -5.43
CA ALA A 729 -12.48 12.96 -4.35
C ALA A 729 -11.41 14.05 -4.15
N THR A 730 -11.76 15.14 -3.45
CA THR A 730 -10.91 16.32 -3.24
C THR A 730 -10.80 16.72 -1.77
N GLN A 731 -9.63 17.21 -1.37
CA GLN A 731 -9.34 17.84 -0.08
C GLN A 731 -9.62 19.35 -0.08
N TRP A 732 -9.86 19.94 -1.26
CA TRP A 732 -10.04 21.38 -1.43
C TRP A 732 -11.17 21.71 -2.41
N ILE A 733 -12.39 21.78 -1.89
CA ILE A 733 -13.60 22.06 -2.68
C ILE A 733 -13.57 23.41 -3.40
N ASP A 734 -12.96 24.43 -2.79
CA ASP A 734 -12.91 25.79 -3.34
C ASP A 734 -12.05 25.84 -4.61
N GLN A 735 -10.85 25.26 -4.54
CA GLN A 735 -9.97 25.17 -5.70
C GLN A 735 -10.58 24.33 -6.82
N THR A 736 -11.15 23.15 -6.50
CA THR A 736 -11.80 22.28 -7.48
C THR A 736 -13.01 22.96 -8.15
N GLN A 737 -13.80 23.75 -7.41
CA GLN A 737 -14.88 24.55 -7.99
C GLN A 737 -14.35 25.60 -8.98
N SER A 738 -13.32 26.34 -8.55
CA SER A 738 -12.72 27.42 -9.34
C SER A 738 -12.18 26.93 -10.69
N VAL A 739 -11.37 25.88 -10.68
CA VAL A 739 -10.76 25.33 -11.90
C VAL A 739 -11.80 24.76 -12.86
N ILE A 740 -12.87 24.11 -12.37
CA ILE A 740 -13.97 23.66 -13.23
C ILE A 740 -14.69 24.85 -13.87
N ALA A 741 -15.02 25.87 -13.07
CA ALA A 741 -15.71 27.06 -13.56
C ALA A 741 -14.89 27.77 -14.65
N HIS A 742 -13.59 27.95 -14.44
CA HIS A 742 -12.70 28.55 -15.43
C HIS A 742 -12.49 27.67 -16.67
N THR A 743 -12.33 26.35 -16.51
CA THR A 743 -12.21 25.39 -17.63
C THR A 743 -13.41 25.49 -18.57
N LEU A 744 -14.62 25.65 -18.02
CA LEU A 744 -15.86 25.65 -18.80
C LEU A 744 -16.41 27.04 -19.12
N GLN A 745 -15.73 28.11 -18.72
CA GLN A 745 -16.25 29.49 -18.72
C GLN A 745 -17.60 29.65 -17.99
N MET A 746 -17.87 28.80 -16.99
CA MET A 746 -19.04 28.90 -16.13
C MET A 746 -18.77 29.86 -14.95
N LYS A 747 -19.82 30.27 -14.25
CA LYS A 747 -19.64 30.97 -12.97
C LYS A 747 -19.58 29.95 -11.84
N ALA A 748 -18.84 30.25 -10.78
CA ALA A 748 -18.71 29.35 -9.62
C ALA A 748 -20.08 28.94 -9.03
N LYS A 749 -21.08 29.84 -9.05
CA LYS A 749 -22.45 29.55 -8.60
C LYS A 749 -23.14 28.42 -9.38
N ASP A 750 -22.70 28.16 -10.60
CA ASP A 750 -23.26 27.14 -11.49
C ASP A 750 -22.53 25.79 -11.34
N VAL A 751 -21.54 25.70 -10.44
CA VAL A 751 -20.77 24.50 -10.14
C VAL A 751 -20.91 24.17 -8.65
N GLN A 752 -21.66 23.14 -8.31
CA GLN A 752 -21.97 22.77 -6.93
C GLN A 752 -21.22 21.50 -6.54
N LEU A 753 -20.28 21.59 -5.59
CA LEU A 753 -19.53 20.42 -5.11
C LEU A 753 -20.17 19.86 -3.85
N GLU A 754 -20.15 18.53 -3.74
CA GLU A 754 -20.51 17.79 -2.55
C GLU A 754 -19.45 16.72 -2.26
N VAL A 755 -18.83 16.79 -1.08
CA VAL A 755 -17.82 15.83 -0.62
C VAL A 755 -18.26 15.25 0.72
N ARG A 756 -18.67 13.98 0.70
CA ARG A 756 -19.06 13.28 1.93
C ARG A 756 -17.85 12.79 2.73
N ARG A 757 -16.93 12.10 2.06
CA ARG A 757 -15.71 11.51 2.62
C ARG A 757 -14.76 11.05 1.52
N LEU A 758 -13.48 10.85 1.86
CA LEU A 758 -12.48 10.26 0.98
C LEU A 758 -11.97 8.91 1.53
N GLY A 759 -11.62 7.97 0.64
CA GLY A 759 -10.90 6.75 0.99
C GLY A 759 -9.38 6.96 1.07
N GLY A 760 -8.97 7.97 1.85
CA GLY A 760 -7.59 8.46 1.94
C GLY A 760 -7.29 9.56 0.91
N GLY A 761 -6.44 10.51 1.30
CA GLY A 761 -6.00 11.63 0.47
C GLY A 761 -4.49 11.89 0.58
N TYR A 762 -4.00 12.08 1.80
CA TYR A 762 -2.56 12.24 2.10
C TYR A 762 -1.85 13.39 1.35
N GLY A 763 -2.58 14.30 0.71
CA GLY A 763 -2.07 15.44 -0.02
C GLY A 763 -2.29 15.39 -1.53
N CYS A 764 -2.29 14.21 -2.18
CA CYS A 764 -2.47 14.13 -3.64
C CYS A 764 -3.86 14.58 -4.12
N LYS A 765 -4.86 14.51 -3.25
CA LYS A 765 -6.23 14.93 -3.54
C LYS A 765 -6.47 16.42 -3.30
N ILE A 766 -5.43 17.23 -3.13
CA ILE A 766 -5.55 18.69 -3.00
C ILE A 766 -5.73 19.35 -4.37
N SER A 767 -4.68 19.32 -5.21
CA SER A 767 -4.73 19.95 -6.54
C SER A 767 -4.69 18.95 -7.70
N ARG A 768 -3.96 17.83 -7.59
CA ARG A 768 -3.75 16.89 -8.71
C ARG A 768 -5.06 16.28 -9.22
N GLY A 769 -5.99 16.01 -8.29
CA GLY A 769 -7.34 15.52 -8.61
C GLY A 769 -8.18 16.46 -9.47
N ASN A 770 -7.80 17.74 -9.58
CA ASN A 770 -8.51 18.72 -10.41
C ASN A 770 -8.40 18.40 -11.91
N GLN A 771 -7.32 17.75 -12.37
CA GLN A 771 -7.17 17.39 -13.78
C GLN A 771 -8.30 16.44 -14.22
N VAL A 772 -8.58 15.43 -13.39
CA VAL A 772 -9.69 14.48 -13.55
C VAL A 772 -11.03 15.21 -13.48
N ALA A 773 -11.17 16.15 -12.53
CA ALA A 773 -12.41 16.90 -12.36
C ALA A 773 -12.74 17.79 -13.56
N CYS A 774 -11.75 18.52 -14.09
CA CYS A 774 -11.88 19.35 -15.29
C CYS A 774 -12.20 18.50 -16.53
N ALA A 775 -11.51 17.38 -16.74
CA ALA A 775 -11.77 16.49 -17.88
C ALA A 775 -13.17 15.87 -17.83
N ALA A 776 -13.60 15.39 -16.66
CA ALA A 776 -14.95 14.86 -16.48
C ALA A 776 -16.02 15.95 -16.67
N ALA A 777 -15.76 17.17 -16.17
CA ALA A 777 -16.69 18.30 -16.30
C ALA A 777 -16.81 18.76 -17.76
N LEU A 778 -15.71 18.77 -18.52
CA LEU A 778 -15.73 19.03 -19.96
C LEU A 778 -16.62 18.03 -20.70
N ALA A 779 -16.42 16.73 -20.46
CA ALA A 779 -17.24 15.70 -21.08
C ALA A 779 -18.73 15.84 -20.72
N ALA A 780 -19.03 16.12 -19.44
CA ALA A 780 -20.40 16.28 -18.98
C ALA A 780 -21.08 17.51 -19.60
N HIS A 781 -20.34 18.62 -19.68
CA HIS A 781 -20.80 19.86 -20.28
C HIS A 781 -21.06 19.71 -21.79
N LYS A 782 -20.17 19.03 -22.53
CA LYS A 782 -20.32 18.83 -23.98
C LYS A 782 -21.45 17.86 -24.34
N LEU A 783 -21.65 16.81 -23.54
CA LEU A 783 -22.61 15.75 -23.83
C LEU A 783 -23.97 15.96 -23.15
N ASN A 784 -24.05 16.85 -22.15
CA ASN A 784 -25.19 16.97 -21.24
C ASN A 784 -25.63 15.60 -20.67
N ARG A 785 -24.65 14.83 -20.21
CA ARG A 785 -24.82 13.48 -19.62
C ARG A 785 -24.02 13.38 -18.32
N PRO A 786 -24.45 12.55 -17.35
CA PRO A 786 -23.59 12.24 -16.23
C PRO A 786 -22.29 11.57 -16.68
N VAL A 787 -21.18 11.98 -16.09
CA VAL A 787 -19.85 11.47 -16.40
C VAL A 787 -19.20 10.92 -15.15
N ARG A 788 -18.57 9.76 -15.28
CA ARG A 788 -17.78 9.09 -14.25
C ARG A 788 -16.34 8.95 -14.72
N PHE A 789 -15.40 9.51 -13.97
CA PHE A 789 -13.98 9.30 -14.20
C PHE A 789 -13.36 8.71 -12.95
N VAL A 790 -12.98 7.43 -13.01
CA VAL A 790 -12.20 6.71 -12.00
C VAL A 790 -10.87 6.35 -12.63
N GLN A 791 -9.76 6.95 -12.18
CA GLN A 791 -8.45 6.61 -12.72
C GLN A 791 -8.03 5.19 -12.30
N SER A 792 -7.33 4.46 -13.19
CA SER A 792 -6.61 3.25 -12.80
C SER A 792 -5.41 3.59 -11.92
N LEU A 793 -4.84 2.60 -11.22
CA LEU A 793 -3.63 2.79 -10.43
C LEU A 793 -2.48 3.29 -11.31
N GLU A 794 -2.30 2.68 -12.49
CA GLU A 794 -1.30 3.09 -13.46
C GLU A 794 -1.49 4.54 -13.86
N SER A 795 -2.68 4.93 -14.32
CA SER A 795 -2.96 6.33 -14.73
C SER A 795 -2.68 7.33 -13.60
N MET A 796 -3.07 7.01 -12.35
CA MET A 796 -2.74 7.89 -11.23
C MET A 796 -1.23 7.97 -10.97
N MET A 797 -0.51 6.85 -11.03
CA MET A 797 0.94 6.84 -10.81
C MET A 797 1.71 7.43 -12.00
N ASP A 798 1.12 7.48 -13.19
CA ASP A 798 1.75 8.03 -14.38
C ASP A 798 1.65 9.56 -14.45
N CYS A 799 0.51 10.15 -14.04
CA CYS A 799 0.30 11.60 -14.15
C CYS A 799 0.13 12.35 -12.83
N ASN A 800 -0.27 11.69 -11.73
CA ASN A 800 -0.40 12.40 -10.45
C ASN A 800 0.97 12.53 -9.78
N GLY A 801 1.26 13.70 -9.23
CA GLY A 801 2.51 13.97 -8.52
C GLY A 801 2.83 12.99 -7.39
N LYS A 802 4.11 12.93 -7.02
CA LYS A 802 4.64 12.14 -5.89
C LYS A 802 5.12 13.04 -4.76
N ARG A 803 5.43 12.48 -3.59
CA ARG A 803 6.27 13.17 -2.59
C ARG A 803 7.54 13.66 -3.25
N TRP A 804 7.98 14.86 -2.87
CA TRP A 804 9.24 15.46 -3.29
C TRP A 804 10.44 14.62 -2.79
N ALA A 805 11.30 14.18 -3.70
CA ALA A 805 12.60 13.62 -3.33
C ALA A 805 13.49 14.74 -2.80
N CYS A 806 14.48 14.42 -1.99
CA CYS A 806 15.35 15.42 -1.37
C CYS A 806 16.80 14.93 -1.31
N ARG A 807 17.72 15.82 -1.67
CA ARG A 807 19.17 15.66 -1.51
C ARG A 807 19.69 16.79 -0.64
N SER A 808 20.50 16.46 0.37
CA SER A 808 21.10 17.39 1.31
C SER A 808 22.61 17.22 1.33
N GLU A 809 23.33 18.30 1.08
CA GLU A 809 24.79 18.37 1.11
C GLU A 809 25.20 19.27 2.28
N TYR A 810 25.87 18.69 3.28
CA TYR A 810 26.15 19.37 4.53
C TYR A 810 27.62 19.34 4.93
N GLN A 811 28.01 20.37 5.69
CA GLN A 811 29.30 20.54 6.33
C GLN A 811 29.07 21.03 7.77
N CYS A 812 29.48 20.22 8.74
CA CYS A 812 29.34 20.48 10.17
C CYS A 812 30.70 20.70 10.80
N HIS A 813 30.79 21.68 11.67
CA HIS A 813 31.96 21.94 12.50
C HIS A 813 31.60 21.63 13.95
N VAL A 814 32.34 20.70 14.56
CA VAL A 814 31.92 20.06 15.82
C VAL A 814 33.04 20.04 16.85
N LYS A 815 32.65 19.98 18.13
CA LYS A 815 33.56 19.66 19.24
C LYS A 815 33.53 18.18 19.56
N THR A 816 34.56 17.67 20.21
CA THR A 816 34.63 16.30 20.77
C THR A 816 33.52 15.99 21.78
N SER A 817 32.88 17.02 22.37
CA SER A 817 31.68 16.85 23.20
C SER A 817 30.44 16.40 22.42
N GLY A 818 30.43 16.54 21.09
CA GLY A 818 29.28 16.37 20.21
C GLY A 818 28.54 17.67 19.88
N ARG A 819 28.92 18.81 20.48
CA ARG A 819 28.29 20.11 20.16
C ARG A 819 28.67 20.55 18.74
N ILE A 820 27.68 20.80 17.91
CA ILE A 820 27.84 21.46 16.62
C ILE A 820 27.99 22.97 16.87
N VAL A 821 29.07 23.55 16.38
CA VAL A 821 29.40 24.99 16.56
C VAL A 821 29.19 25.79 15.28
N GLY A 822 29.05 25.13 14.14
CA GLY A 822 28.58 25.71 12.88
C GLY A 822 28.13 24.64 11.89
N LEU A 823 27.13 24.94 11.07
CA LEU A 823 26.56 24.05 10.07
C LEU A 823 26.23 24.82 8.78
N SER A 824 26.72 24.32 7.66
CA SER A 824 26.25 24.68 6.31
C SER A 824 25.50 23.51 5.72
N ASN A 825 24.28 23.74 5.21
CA ASN A 825 23.49 22.72 4.52
C ASN A 825 22.85 23.33 3.26
N GLU A 826 23.15 22.74 2.12
CA GLU A 826 22.55 23.05 0.82
C GLU A 826 21.66 21.86 0.43
N PHE A 827 20.36 22.09 0.28
CA PHE A 827 19.42 21.03 -0.07
C PHE A 827 18.66 21.31 -1.36
N TYR A 828 18.24 20.23 -2.00
CA TYR A 828 17.65 20.18 -3.33
C TYR A 828 16.46 19.23 -3.30
N GLU A 829 15.28 19.70 -3.72
CA GLU A 829 14.07 18.87 -3.72
C GLU A 829 13.49 18.74 -5.14
N ASP A 830 13.09 17.53 -5.51
CA ASP A 830 12.61 17.18 -6.85
C ASP A 830 11.19 17.69 -7.07
N ALA A 831 11.07 18.68 -7.93
CA ALA A 831 9.82 19.36 -8.24
C ALA A 831 8.99 18.65 -9.31
N GLY A 832 9.57 17.68 -10.03
CA GLY A 832 9.05 17.32 -11.34
C GLY A 832 9.29 18.45 -12.34
N TRP A 833 8.42 18.61 -13.34
CA TRP A 833 8.65 19.57 -14.42
C TRP A 833 8.33 21.04 -14.08
N ASN A 834 7.68 21.34 -12.94
CA ASN A 834 7.41 22.71 -12.45
C ASN A 834 7.51 22.81 -10.93
N THR A 835 7.44 24.01 -10.36
CA THR A 835 7.69 24.26 -8.93
C THR A 835 6.42 24.36 -8.06
N ASN A 836 5.26 23.99 -8.59
CA ASN A 836 4.00 24.05 -7.85
C ASN A 836 4.05 23.18 -6.58
N GLU A 837 3.41 23.63 -5.50
CA GLU A 837 3.36 22.91 -4.22
C GLU A 837 4.72 22.67 -3.54
N SER A 838 5.72 23.49 -3.85
CA SER A 838 7.05 23.39 -3.23
C SER A 838 7.03 23.51 -1.70
N PRO A 839 7.60 22.54 -0.96
CA PRO A 839 7.76 22.65 0.49
C PRO A 839 9.05 23.36 0.93
N VAL A 840 9.96 23.66 -0.01
CA VAL A 840 11.29 24.26 0.23
C VAL A 840 11.22 25.55 1.04
N GLN A 841 10.37 26.49 0.63
CA GLN A 841 10.16 27.79 1.30
C GLN A 841 9.30 27.68 2.58
N GLY A 842 8.74 26.51 2.82
CA GLY A 842 7.89 26.20 3.97
C GLY A 842 8.58 25.22 4.91
N HIS A 843 7.92 24.09 5.13
CA HIS A 843 8.25 23.15 6.19
C HIS A 843 9.64 22.51 6.06
N SER A 844 10.20 22.35 4.85
CA SER A 844 11.57 21.85 4.68
C SER A 844 12.58 22.75 5.39
N THR A 845 12.44 24.08 5.20
CA THR A 845 13.29 25.08 5.84
C THR A 845 12.91 25.28 7.32
N PHE A 846 11.61 25.32 7.66
CA PHE A 846 11.17 25.55 9.05
C PHE A 846 11.60 24.44 10.01
N THR A 847 11.77 23.22 9.50
CA THR A 847 12.13 22.05 10.31
C THR A 847 13.59 21.61 10.17
N ALA A 848 14.37 22.26 9.30
CA ALA A 848 15.78 21.90 9.06
C ALA A 848 16.69 22.04 10.29
N ALA A 849 16.29 22.78 11.33
CA ALA A 849 16.99 22.84 12.62
C ALA A 849 16.51 21.76 13.63
N ASN A 850 15.33 21.18 13.39
CA ASN A 850 14.61 20.24 14.25
C ASN A 850 14.59 20.68 15.74
N CYS A 851 15.21 19.88 16.62
CA CYS A 851 15.24 20.08 18.07
C CYS A 851 16.50 20.83 18.55
N TYR A 852 17.39 21.24 17.65
CA TYR A 852 18.77 21.61 17.97
C TYR A 852 18.99 23.13 17.92
N GLU A 853 19.83 23.62 18.83
CA GLU A 853 20.05 25.04 19.03
C GLU A 853 21.14 25.57 18.08
N PHE A 854 20.71 26.46 17.20
CA PHE A 854 21.53 27.24 16.28
C PHE A 854 21.21 28.74 16.40
N THR A 855 22.13 29.58 15.92
CA THR A 855 21.95 31.02 15.78
C THR A 855 22.03 31.42 14.31
N ASP A 856 21.51 32.60 13.99
CA ASP A 856 21.57 33.18 12.64
C ASP A 856 23.00 33.39 12.11
N SER A 857 24.02 33.25 12.95
CA SER A 857 25.43 33.39 12.55
C SER A 857 26.13 32.05 12.31
N ASN A 858 25.64 30.95 12.89
CA ASN A 858 26.31 29.65 12.83
C ASN A 858 25.55 28.58 12.04
N PHE A 859 24.35 28.89 11.54
CA PHE A 859 23.58 28.00 10.68
C PHE A 859 23.30 28.64 9.31
N LYS A 860 23.97 28.12 8.28
CA LYS A 860 23.78 28.49 6.89
C LYS A 860 22.95 27.41 6.21
N LEU A 861 21.76 27.77 5.75
CA LEU A 861 20.84 26.87 5.07
C LEU A 861 20.37 27.50 3.77
N SER A 862 20.51 26.78 2.66
CA SER A 862 19.93 27.17 1.37
C SER A 862 19.19 25.99 0.75
N GLY A 863 18.07 26.26 0.10
CA GLY A 863 17.14 25.29 -0.44
C GLY A 863 16.76 25.59 -1.89
N HIS A 864 16.71 24.55 -2.71
CA HIS A 864 16.47 24.63 -4.14
C HIS A 864 15.38 23.66 -4.56
N ALA A 865 14.57 24.05 -5.53
CA ALA A 865 13.75 23.12 -6.30
C ALA A 865 14.55 22.63 -7.52
N VAL A 866 14.36 21.37 -7.90
CA VAL A 866 15.03 20.76 -9.05
C VAL A 866 14.00 20.33 -10.08
N LEU A 867 14.15 20.82 -11.31
CA LEU A 867 13.27 20.49 -12.42
C LEU A 867 13.70 19.17 -13.09
N THR A 868 12.81 18.19 -13.08
CA THR A 868 12.99 16.88 -13.71
C THR A 868 11.94 16.66 -14.79
N ASP A 869 12.18 15.69 -15.67
CA ASP A 869 11.26 15.35 -16.77
C ASP A 869 10.19 14.34 -16.33
N ALA A 870 9.64 14.55 -15.14
CA ALA A 870 8.63 13.74 -14.47
C ALA A 870 7.40 14.58 -14.09
N PRO A 871 6.24 13.96 -13.81
CA PRO A 871 5.06 14.69 -13.33
C PRO A 871 5.40 15.54 -12.12
N SER A 872 4.85 16.76 -12.05
CA SER A 872 5.10 17.67 -10.93
C SER A 872 4.84 17.01 -9.59
N SER A 873 5.83 17.06 -8.72
CA SER A 873 5.71 16.58 -7.34
C SER A 873 4.61 17.35 -6.62
N THR A 874 4.02 16.70 -5.62
CA THR A 874 2.86 17.20 -4.89
C THR A 874 3.03 16.95 -3.40
N TRP A 875 2.20 17.58 -2.58
CA TRP A 875 2.20 17.34 -1.14
C TRP A 875 1.90 15.88 -0.81
N CYS A 876 2.74 15.28 0.03
CA CYS A 876 2.52 13.98 0.67
C CYS A 876 2.67 14.16 2.17
N ARG A 877 1.81 13.51 2.97
CA ARG A 877 1.69 13.61 4.45
C ARG A 877 2.99 14.06 5.14
N ALA A 878 2.93 15.16 5.89
CA ALA A 878 4.09 15.89 6.44
C ALA A 878 5.05 16.43 5.35
N PRO A 879 4.55 17.19 4.34
CA PRO A 879 5.36 17.65 3.22
C PRO A 879 6.46 18.60 3.69
N GLY A 880 7.71 18.33 3.30
CA GLY A 880 8.89 19.08 3.72
C GLY A 880 9.35 18.78 5.15
N SER A 881 8.43 18.48 6.07
CA SER A 881 8.80 18.17 7.46
C SER A 881 9.49 16.81 7.59
N VAL A 882 9.13 15.80 6.78
CA VAL A 882 9.87 14.53 6.78
C VAL A 882 11.30 14.79 6.34
N GLU A 883 11.46 15.52 5.25
CA GLU A 883 12.73 15.81 4.61
C GLU A 883 13.61 16.69 5.52
N GLY A 884 13.07 17.82 6.01
CA GLY A 884 13.73 18.76 6.91
C GLY A 884 14.22 18.14 8.21
N ILE A 885 13.38 17.34 8.86
CA ILE A 885 13.75 16.65 10.11
C ILE A 885 14.76 15.54 9.85
N ALA A 886 14.57 14.74 8.79
CA ALA A 886 15.49 13.65 8.46
C ALA A 886 16.89 14.16 8.09
N MET A 887 17.00 15.28 7.36
CA MET A 887 18.29 15.93 7.08
C MET A 887 19.09 16.16 8.37
N MET A 888 18.45 16.80 9.35
CA MET A 888 19.11 17.15 10.61
C MET A 888 19.37 15.94 11.51
N GLU A 889 18.43 15.01 11.61
CA GLU A 889 18.65 13.77 12.37
C GLU A 889 19.79 12.94 11.78
N ASN A 890 19.89 12.84 10.46
CA ASN A 890 21.00 12.17 9.77
C ASN A 890 22.33 12.86 10.05
N ILE A 891 22.37 14.20 10.00
CA ILE A 891 23.57 14.99 10.34
C ILE A 891 24.04 14.68 11.77
N ILE A 892 23.14 14.71 12.75
CA ILE A 892 23.47 14.44 14.15
C ILE A 892 23.95 13.00 14.35
N GLU A 893 23.32 12.03 13.67
CA GLU A 893 23.74 10.64 13.68
C GLU A 893 25.15 10.46 13.08
N HIS A 894 25.44 11.12 11.97
CA HIS A 894 26.76 11.10 11.33
C HIS A 894 27.82 11.76 12.22
N VAL A 895 27.50 12.89 12.87
CA VAL A 895 28.40 13.50 13.86
C VAL A 895 28.70 12.52 15.00
N ALA A 896 27.68 11.86 15.56
CA ALA A 896 27.87 10.86 16.60
C ALA A 896 28.74 9.69 16.16
N PHE A 897 28.56 9.24 14.91
CA PHE A 897 29.42 8.26 14.29
C PHE A 897 30.88 8.75 14.23
N GLU A 898 31.16 9.91 13.66
CA GLU A 898 32.55 10.37 13.49
C GLU A 898 33.30 10.54 14.83
N ILE A 899 32.64 11.10 15.86
CA ILE A 899 33.25 11.27 17.19
C ILE A 899 33.20 10.03 18.09
N GLN A 900 32.59 8.93 17.61
CA GLN A 900 32.43 7.66 18.33
C GLN A 900 31.70 7.78 19.67
N LYS A 901 30.61 8.56 19.70
CA LYS A 901 29.83 8.81 20.91
C LYS A 901 28.41 8.27 20.77
N ASP A 902 27.76 7.99 21.90
CA ASP A 902 26.36 7.58 21.89
C ASP A 902 25.49 8.66 21.20
N PRO A 903 24.67 8.30 20.20
CA PRO A 903 23.87 9.28 19.47
C PRO A 903 22.87 10.05 20.32
N ALA A 904 22.38 9.49 21.43
CA ALA A 904 21.48 10.18 22.34
C ALA A 904 22.20 11.28 23.14
N GLU A 905 23.47 11.07 23.50
CA GLU A 905 24.30 12.07 24.16
C GLU A 905 24.64 13.24 23.24
N VAL A 906 24.92 12.97 21.96
CA VAL A 906 25.19 14.01 20.95
C VAL A 906 23.95 14.86 20.71
N ARG A 907 22.76 14.23 20.65
CA ARG A 907 21.48 14.93 20.59
C ARG A 907 21.29 15.85 21.79
N LEU A 908 21.45 15.33 23.01
CA LEU A 908 21.36 16.12 24.25
C LEU A 908 22.33 17.30 24.28
N ALA A 909 23.56 17.14 23.78
CA ALA A 909 24.55 18.20 23.73
C ALA A 909 24.14 19.39 22.83
N ASN A 910 23.22 19.19 21.90
CA ASN A 910 22.75 20.22 20.96
C ASN A 910 21.32 20.72 21.25
N ILE A 911 20.61 20.14 22.22
CA ILE A 911 19.27 20.60 22.62
C ILE A 911 19.40 21.74 23.64
N SER A 912 18.66 22.84 23.42
CA SER A 912 18.63 23.95 24.38
C SER A 912 18.03 23.50 25.73
N LYS A 913 18.64 23.90 26.85
CA LYS A 913 18.13 23.60 28.20
C LYS A 913 16.74 24.19 28.48
N LYS A 914 16.29 25.15 27.66
CA LYS A 914 14.95 25.75 27.74
C LYS A 914 13.88 24.92 27.02
N SER A 915 14.28 24.01 26.14
CA SER A 915 13.37 23.15 25.40
C SER A 915 12.79 22.07 26.31
N LYS A 916 11.49 21.76 26.16
CA LYS A 916 10.87 20.60 26.81
C LYS A 916 11.54 19.28 26.39
N MET A 917 12.18 19.25 25.23
CA MET A 917 12.89 18.07 24.76
C MET A 917 14.09 17.70 25.66
N ALA A 918 14.70 18.68 26.34
CA ALA A 918 15.80 18.44 27.27
C ALA A 918 15.38 17.61 28.49
N THR A 919 14.08 17.59 28.84
CA THR A 919 13.53 16.73 29.90
C THR A 919 12.88 15.46 29.36
N LEU A 920 12.19 15.54 28.22
CA LEU A 920 11.50 14.39 27.62
C LEU A 920 12.47 13.30 27.16
N LEU A 921 13.58 13.68 26.52
CA LEU A 921 14.53 12.70 25.98
C LEU A 921 15.15 11.82 27.10
N PRO A 922 15.75 12.35 28.18
CA PRO A 922 16.31 11.51 29.25
C PRO A 922 15.27 10.57 29.90
N GLU A 923 14.05 11.04 30.10
CA GLU A 923 12.96 10.23 30.66
C GLU A 923 12.55 9.11 29.71
N PHE A 924 12.42 9.41 28.42
CA PHE A 924 12.11 8.42 27.38
C PHE A 924 13.21 7.35 27.28
N LEU A 925 14.50 7.73 27.27
CA LEU A 925 15.61 6.76 27.25
C LEU A 925 15.58 5.81 28.45
N LYS A 926 15.22 6.34 29.63
CA LYS A 926 15.10 5.55 30.86
C LYS A 926 13.91 4.60 30.81
N THR A 927 12.73 5.10 30.49
CA THR A 927 11.47 4.31 30.48
C THR A 927 11.41 3.30 29.35
N ARG A 928 12.17 3.51 28.26
CA ARG A 928 12.28 2.61 27.10
C ARG A 928 13.55 1.77 27.07
N GLU A 929 14.27 1.75 28.20
CA GLU A 929 15.37 0.82 28.48
C GLU A 929 16.52 0.93 27.47
N TYR A 930 16.74 2.12 26.90
CA TYR A 930 17.65 2.37 25.78
C TYR A 930 19.04 1.77 26.02
N TYR A 931 19.66 2.11 27.15
CA TYR A 931 21.03 1.67 27.47
C TYR A 931 21.13 0.17 27.76
N SER A 932 20.08 -0.48 28.27
CA SER A 932 20.08 -1.95 28.46
C SER A 932 20.04 -2.65 27.12
N ARG A 933 19.09 -2.23 26.26
CA ARG A 933 18.91 -2.80 24.93
C ARG A 933 20.15 -2.63 24.05
N ARG A 934 20.85 -1.50 24.14
CA ARG A 934 22.14 -1.33 23.44
C ARG A 934 23.17 -2.38 23.83
N LYS A 935 23.34 -2.66 25.14
CA LYS A 935 24.26 -3.69 25.62
C LYS A 935 23.85 -5.08 25.16
N GLU A 936 22.56 -5.39 25.20
CA GLU A 936 22.02 -6.67 24.69
C GLU A 936 22.30 -6.84 23.19
N ILE A 937 22.17 -5.77 22.41
CA ILE A 937 22.47 -5.74 20.97
C ILE A 937 23.97 -5.95 20.72
N GLU A 938 24.85 -5.30 21.48
CA GLU A 938 26.30 -5.51 21.36
C GLU A 938 26.68 -6.98 21.62
N VAL A 939 26.12 -7.59 22.66
CA VAL A 939 26.31 -9.02 22.97
C VAL A 939 25.74 -9.91 21.87
N PHE A 940 24.54 -9.62 21.38
CA PHE A 940 23.95 -10.38 20.28
C PHE A 940 24.84 -10.30 19.02
N ASN A 941 25.27 -9.11 18.65
CA ASN A 941 26.08 -8.86 17.47
C ASN A 941 27.45 -9.53 17.57
N ALA A 942 28.13 -9.49 18.73
CA ALA A 942 29.42 -10.15 18.91
C ALA A 942 29.38 -11.68 18.74
N ASN A 943 28.21 -12.28 19.02
CA ASN A 943 27.96 -13.71 18.95
C ASN A 943 27.34 -14.17 17.61
N ASN A 944 26.95 -13.25 16.73
CA ASN A 944 26.26 -13.58 15.48
C ASN A 944 26.90 -12.84 14.30
N ARG A 945 27.52 -13.59 13.38
CA ARG A 945 28.13 -13.03 12.16
C ARG A 945 27.09 -12.60 11.13
N TRP A 946 26.06 -13.43 10.97
CA TRP A 946 25.12 -13.36 9.85
C TRP A 946 23.75 -12.77 10.22
N LYS A 947 23.51 -12.50 11.50
CA LYS A 947 22.36 -11.74 11.99
C LYS A 947 22.85 -10.60 12.87
N LYS A 948 22.40 -9.38 12.58
CA LYS A 948 22.81 -8.18 13.32
C LYS A 948 21.59 -7.40 13.79
N ARG A 949 21.66 -6.85 14.99
CA ARG A 949 20.67 -5.94 15.53
C ARG A 949 21.19 -4.52 15.60
N GLY A 950 20.28 -3.58 15.60
CA GLY A 950 20.57 -2.18 15.84
C GLY A 950 19.39 -1.45 16.46
N LEU A 951 19.68 -0.29 17.04
CA LEU A 951 18.76 0.53 17.81
C LEU A 951 18.94 2.00 17.38
N GLY A 952 17.89 2.57 16.80
CA GLY A 952 17.90 3.92 16.25
C GLY A 952 16.92 4.83 16.98
N LEU A 953 17.35 6.05 17.26
CA LEU A 953 16.60 7.08 17.96
C LEU A 953 16.35 8.26 17.02
N SER A 954 15.13 8.78 16.96
CA SER A 954 14.82 10.03 16.27
C SER A 954 14.04 10.98 17.19
N LEU A 955 14.24 12.29 16.99
CA LEU A 955 13.44 13.33 17.60
C LEU A 955 12.70 14.15 16.56
N MET A 956 11.63 14.78 17.01
CA MET A 956 10.83 15.67 16.19
C MET A 956 10.41 16.91 16.97
N ASN A 957 10.54 18.05 16.30
CA ASN A 957 9.89 19.32 16.65
C ASN A 957 9.15 19.81 15.41
N PHE A 958 7.85 19.53 15.35
CA PHE A 958 7.00 19.78 14.19
C PHE A 958 6.17 21.07 14.40
N PRO A 959 6.32 22.10 13.56
CA PRO A 959 5.54 23.33 13.66
C PRO A 959 4.13 23.14 13.11
N VAL A 960 3.13 23.60 13.87
CA VAL A 960 1.76 23.72 13.39
C VAL A 960 1.44 25.21 13.24
N ILE A 961 1.15 25.60 12.00
CA ILE A 961 0.86 26.98 11.60
C ILE A 961 -0.57 27.02 11.09
N TYR A 962 -1.44 27.74 11.80
CA TYR A 962 -2.81 27.90 11.35
C TYR A 962 -2.93 28.94 10.25
N ILE A 963 -3.67 28.58 9.19
CA ILE A 963 -3.87 29.40 8.00
C ILE A 963 -5.29 29.29 7.46
N GLY A 964 -5.68 30.29 6.67
CA GLY A 964 -6.93 30.33 5.92
C GLY A 964 -8.17 30.48 6.82
N GLN A 965 -9.29 29.97 6.33
CA GLN A 965 -10.57 29.98 7.03
C GLN A 965 -11.31 28.66 6.85
N PHE A 966 -12.13 28.31 7.83
CA PHE A 966 -12.99 27.12 7.79
C PHE A 966 -14.39 27.49 8.28
N PRO A 967 -15.36 27.67 7.36
CA PRO A 967 -16.75 27.94 7.72
C PRO A 967 -17.46 26.68 8.22
N ALA A 968 -18.45 26.88 9.10
CA ALA A 968 -19.32 25.84 9.61
C ALA A 968 -20.73 26.38 9.90
N THR A 969 -21.71 25.48 9.94
CA THR A 969 -23.10 25.74 10.32
C THR A 969 -23.59 24.64 11.24
N VAL A 970 -24.32 25.02 12.29
CA VAL A 970 -24.99 24.11 13.22
C VAL A 970 -26.48 24.41 13.22
N THR A 971 -27.29 23.37 13.09
CA THR A 971 -28.76 23.42 13.08
C THR A 971 -29.31 22.53 14.19
N ILE A 972 -30.26 23.02 14.97
CA ILE A 972 -31.01 22.25 15.97
C ILE A 972 -32.44 22.07 15.48
N TYR A 973 -32.91 20.83 15.35
CA TYR A 973 -34.27 20.52 14.94
C TYR A 973 -35.21 20.57 16.13
N HIS A 974 -36.28 21.36 16.03
CA HIS A 974 -37.21 21.56 17.15
C HIS A 974 -38.09 20.36 17.48
N VAL A 975 -38.23 19.42 16.55
CA VAL A 975 -39.13 18.27 16.69
C VAL A 975 -38.59 17.26 17.71
N ASP A 976 -37.28 17.05 17.74
CA ASP A 976 -36.63 16.02 18.56
C ASP A 976 -35.33 16.50 19.23
N GLY A 977 -34.94 17.76 19.02
CA GLY A 977 -33.71 18.34 19.53
C GLY A 977 -32.44 17.85 18.81
N THR A 978 -32.53 17.05 17.75
CA THR A 978 -31.34 16.56 17.04
C THR A 978 -30.55 17.70 16.41
N VAL A 979 -29.23 17.50 16.29
CA VAL A 979 -28.29 18.53 15.86
C VAL A 979 -27.54 18.06 14.62
N VAL A 980 -27.52 18.91 13.60
CA VAL A 980 -26.75 18.67 12.37
C VAL A 980 -25.66 19.73 12.24
N VAL A 981 -24.44 19.26 11.95
CA VAL A 981 -23.27 20.09 11.66
C VAL A 981 -22.84 19.89 10.20
N THR A 982 -22.50 20.98 9.52
CA THR A 982 -21.90 20.98 8.17
C THR A 982 -20.80 22.03 8.12
N HIS A 983 -19.72 21.78 7.37
CA HIS A 983 -18.51 22.61 7.42
C HIS A 983 -17.68 22.52 6.14
N GLY A 984 -16.66 23.37 6.03
CA GLY A 984 -15.73 23.41 4.89
C GLY A 984 -14.60 22.36 4.91
N GLY A 985 -14.30 21.73 6.05
CA GLY A 985 -13.27 20.67 6.14
C GLY A 985 -13.70 19.35 5.48
N ILE A 986 -12.75 18.46 5.15
CA ILE A 986 -13.00 17.17 4.47
C ILE A 986 -12.59 15.96 5.32
N GLU A 987 -13.52 15.02 5.56
CA GLU A 987 -13.24 13.74 6.22
C GLU A 987 -12.56 12.78 5.24
N MET A 988 -11.36 12.32 5.58
CA MET A 988 -10.55 11.40 4.75
C MET A 988 -10.00 10.21 5.57
N GLY A 989 -10.52 10.00 6.77
CA GLY A 989 -10.16 8.92 7.68
C GLY A 989 -9.62 9.39 9.03
N GLN A 990 -9.20 10.65 9.14
CA GLN A 990 -8.62 11.27 10.33
C GLN A 990 -9.61 11.48 11.48
N GLY A 991 -10.88 11.13 11.29
CA GLY A 991 -11.89 11.18 12.35
C GLY A 991 -12.26 12.60 12.76
N MET A 992 -12.20 13.52 11.80
CA MET A 992 -12.56 14.92 11.98
C MET A 992 -14.03 15.05 12.37
N ASN A 993 -14.92 14.31 11.71
CA ASN A 993 -16.35 14.32 12.02
C ASN A 993 -16.65 13.91 13.47
N THR A 994 -15.94 12.89 13.96
CA THR A 994 -16.06 12.44 15.36
C THR A 994 -15.63 13.53 16.33
N LYS A 995 -14.47 14.17 16.11
CA LYS A 995 -13.98 15.28 16.95
C LYS A 995 -14.96 16.45 16.98
N ILE A 996 -15.50 16.82 15.81
CA ILE A 996 -16.50 17.88 15.66
C ILE A 996 -17.76 17.56 16.45
N ALA A 997 -18.26 16.33 16.35
CA ALA A 997 -19.46 15.91 17.07
C ALA A 997 -19.25 15.91 18.59
N GLN A 998 -18.09 15.46 19.08
CA GLN A 998 -17.72 15.54 20.50
C GLN A 998 -17.73 16.99 21.00
N VAL A 999 -17.15 17.91 20.22
CA VAL A 999 -17.11 19.35 20.57
C VAL A 999 -18.51 19.97 20.55
N ALA A 1000 -19.35 19.64 19.56
CA ALA A 1000 -20.71 20.13 19.49
C ALA A 1000 -21.55 19.64 20.68
N ALA A 1001 -21.49 18.33 20.98
CA ALA A 1001 -22.21 17.72 22.10
C ALA A 1001 -21.77 18.29 23.45
N TYR A 1002 -20.46 18.41 23.68
CA TYR A 1002 -19.90 19.02 24.89
C TYR A 1002 -20.36 20.48 25.05
N THR A 1003 -20.26 21.27 23.99
CA THR A 1003 -20.57 22.71 24.07
C THR A 1003 -22.06 22.94 24.32
N LEU A 1004 -22.96 22.19 23.66
CA LEU A 1004 -24.41 22.30 23.86
C LEU A 1004 -24.88 21.67 25.19
N GLY A 1005 -24.10 20.75 25.76
CA GLY A 1005 -24.44 20.00 26.96
C GLY A 1005 -25.48 18.92 26.68
N ILE A 1006 -25.29 18.16 25.60
CA ILE A 1006 -26.17 17.08 25.12
C ILE A 1006 -25.38 15.78 24.91
N ASP A 1007 -26.09 14.67 24.76
CA ASP A 1007 -25.46 13.39 24.43
C ASP A 1007 -24.94 13.37 22.99
N LEU A 1008 -23.82 12.66 22.74
CA LEU A 1008 -23.19 12.57 21.43
C LEU A 1008 -24.14 12.01 20.36
N SER A 1009 -25.08 11.14 20.74
CA SER A 1009 -26.07 10.55 19.81
C SER A 1009 -27.03 11.56 19.19
N TYR A 1010 -27.16 12.77 19.74
CA TYR A 1010 -27.96 13.83 19.13
C TYR A 1010 -27.27 14.48 17.93
N VAL A 1011 -25.96 14.30 17.76
CA VAL A 1011 -25.18 15.05 16.76
C VAL A 1011 -24.87 14.19 15.55
N LYS A 1012 -25.19 14.72 14.37
CA LYS A 1012 -24.79 14.17 13.07
C LYS A 1012 -23.98 15.20 12.29
N VAL A 1013 -22.90 14.75 11.66
CA VAL A 1013 -22.12 15.58 10.71
C VAL A 1013 -22.52 15.21 9.29
N GLU A 1014 -22.86 16.23 8.48
CA GLU A 1014 -23.26 16.09 7.08
C GLU A 1014 -22.12 16.33 6.09
N SER A 1015 -22.37 16.12 4.79
CA SER A 1015 -21.41 16.36 3.72
C SER A 1015 -20.93 17.81 3.70
N SER A 1016 -19.69 18.01 3.26
CA SER A 1016 -19.13 19.32 2.95
C SER A 1016 -19.59 19.73 1.55
N THR A 1017 -20.15 20.93 1.42
CA THR A 1017 -20.67 21.45 0.15
C THR A 1017 -20.10 22.83 -0.13
N THR A 1018 -20.06 23.26 -1.39
CA THR A 1018 -19.65 24.65 -1.72
C THR A 1018 -20.61 25.72 -1.19
N ILE A 1019 -21.82 25.36 -0.75
CA ILE A 1019 -22.75 26.30 -0.11
C ILE A 1019 -22.28 26.64 1.31
N ASN A 1020 -21.98 25.63 2.13
CA ASN A 1020 -21.55 25.84 3.52
C ASN A 1020 -20.03 25.98 3.67
N GLY A 1021 -19.29 25.48 2.70
CA GLY A 1021 -17.83 25.43 2.62
C GLY A 1021 -17.23 26.43 1.63
N ALA A 1022 -18.00 27.41 1.16
CA ALA A 1022 -17.52 28.43 0.23
C ALA A 1022 -16.23 29.09 0.75
N ASN A 1023 -15.22 29.23 -0.10
CA ASN A 1023 -13.94 29.86 0.25
C ASN A 1023 -13.19 29.18 1.41
N SER A 1024 -13.51 27.91 1.72
CA SER A 1024 -12.81 27.15 2.75
C SER A 1024 -11.38 26.86 2.32
N MET A 1025 -10.46 26.94 3.28
CA MET A 1025 -9.09 26.50 3.09
C MET A 1025 -9.03 24.99 2.89
N VAL A 1026 -7.96 24.54 2.22
CA VAL A 1026 -7.63 23.11 2.06
C VAL A 1026 -7.64 22.37 3.39
N THR A 1027 -8.18 21.15 3.41
CA THR A 1027 -7.97 20.24 4.53
C THR A 1027 -6.59 19.61 4.43
N GLY A 1028 -5.60 20.26 5.06
CA GLY A 1028 -4.18 19.89 5.10
C GLY A 1028 -3.46 20.55 6.30
N TYR A 1029 -2.12 20.58 6.30
CA TYR A 1029 -1.27 21.19 7.34
C TYR A 1029 -1.51 20.69 8.78
N ALA A 1030 -2.20 19.55 8.93
CA ALA A 1030 -2.68 19.01 10.19
C ALA A 1030 -3.61 19.94 11.01
N ILE A 1031 -4.14 21.02 10.43
CA ILE A 1031 -4.97 22.01 11.16
C ILE A 1031 -6.48 21.83 11.01
N GLY A 1032 -6.94 21.15 9.96
CA GLY A 1032 -8.36 21.17 9.56
C GLY A 1032 -9.34 20.75 10.65
N SER A 1033 -8.98 19.73 11.45
CA SER A 1033 -9.89 19.25 12.53
C SER A 1033 -10.06 20.28 13.64
N GLU A 1034 -8.97 20.90 14.10
CA GLU A 1034 -9.01 21.89 15.18
C GLU A 1034 -9.69 23.18 14.71
N SER A 1035 -9.40 23.63 13.49
CA SER A 1035 -10.04 24.83 12.92
C SER A 1035 -11.56 24.68 12.82
N VAL A 1036 -12.06 23.53 12.36
CA VAL A 1036 -13.51 23.29 12.29
C VAL A 1036 -14.11 23.10 13.69
N CYS A 1037 -13.43 22.41 14.61
CA CYS A 1037 -13.88 22.30 15.99
C CYS A 1037 -14.02 23.68 16.66
N TYR A 1038 -13.08 24.59 16.41
CA TYR A 1038 -13.13 25.97 16.87
C TYR A 1038 -14.36 26.71 16.33
N ALA A 1039 -14.60 26.64 15.01
CA ALA A 1039 -15.77 27.23 14.38
C ALA A 1039 -17.07 26.70 15.00
N VAL A 1040 -17.18 25.37 15.14
CA VAL A 1040 -18.36 24.71 15.71
C VAL A 1040 -18.60 25.11 17.17
N ARG A 1041 -17.54 25.22 17.97
CA ARG A 1041 -17.66 25.69 19.36
C ARG A 1041 -18.26 27.10 19.43
N LYS A 1042 -17.75 28.06 18.64
CA LYS A 1042 -18.30 29.43 18.58
C LYS A 1042 -19.79 29.44 18.22
N ILE A 1043 -20.17 28.60 17.26
CA ILE A 1043 -21.57 28.48 16.81
C ILE A 1043 -22.45 27.90 17.93
N CYS A 1044 -22.01 26.82 18.58
CA CYS A 1044 -22.73 26.22 19.69
C CYS A 1044 -22.85 27.16 20.90
N GLU A 1045 -21.83 27.97 21.20
CA GLU A 1045 -21.89 29.03 22.22
C GLU A 1045 -22.94 30.09 21.87
N THR A 1046 -23.02 30.48 20.59
CA THR A 1046 -24.07 31.38 20.09
C THR A 1046 -25.46 30.79 20.25
N LEU A 1047 -25.66 29.51 19.88
CA LEU A 1047 -26.93 28.81 20.05
C LEU A 1047 -27.31 28.69 21.53
N ASN A 1048 -26.36 28.33 22.41
CA ASN A 1048 -26.60 28.33 23.85
C ASN A 1048 -27.01 29.69 24.40
N ALA A 1049 -26.41 30.78 23.92
CA ALA A 1049 -26.80 32.14 24.32
C ALA A 1049 -28.26 32.44 23.92
N ARG A 1050 -28.70 31.98 22.75
CA ARG A 1050 -30.09 32.09 22.29
C ARG A 1050 -31.06 31.21 23.07
N LEU A 1051 -30.64 30.02 23.50
CA LEU A 1051 -31.44 29.09 24.30
C LEU A 1051 -31.53 29.49 25.78
N LYS A 1052 -30.57 30.27 26.29
CA LYS A 1052 -30.48 30.66 27.70
C LYS A 1052 -31.78 31.25 28.30
N PRO A 1053 -32.55 32.11 27.60
CA PRO A 1053 -33.79 32.68 28.16
C PRO A 1053 -34.90 31.65 28.38
N VAL A 1054 -34.89 30.54 27.64
CA VAL A 1054 -35.94 29.49 27.70
C VAL A 1054 -35.47 28.23 28.45
N ARG A 1055 -34.17 28.09 28.70
CA ARG A 1055 -33.57 26.95 29.43
C ARG A 1055 -33.90 27.04 30.93
N LYS A 1056 -34.84 26.19 31.38
CA LYS A 1056 -35.22 26.07 32.80
C LYS A 1056 -34.36 25.02 33.51
N ALA A 1057 -34.16 25.17 34.81
CA ALA A 1057 -33.26 24.30 35.61
C ALA A 1057 -33.60 22.80 35.59
N LYS A 1058 -34.86 22.42 35.30
CA LYS A 1058 -35.30 21.01 35.21
C LYS A 1058 -35.80 20.60 33.82
N ALA A 1059 -35.73 21.50 32.83
CA ALA A 1059 -36.18 21.17 31.48
C ALA A 1059 -35.16 20.23 30.81
N THR A 1060 -35.67 19.23 30.11
CA THR A 1060 -34.86 18.41 29.20
C THR A 1060 -34.35 19.27 28.04
N TRP A 1061 -33.38 18.72 27.30
CA TRP A 1061 -32.90 19.36 26.07
C TRP A 1061 -34.06 19.61 25.09
N VAL A 1062 -34.88 18.58 24.82
CA VAL A 1062 -36.00 18.67 23.88
C VAL A 1062 -37.01 19.73 24.33
N GLU A 1063 -37.42 19.75 25.60
CA GLU A 1063 -38.33 20.78 26.13
C GLU A 1063 -37.76 22.20 25.99
N THR A 1064 -36.44 22.36 26.12
CA THR A 1064 -35.76 23.65 25.93
C THR A 1064 -35.83 24.10 24.47
N VAL A 1065 -35.59 23.18 23.53
CA VAL A 1065 -35.63 23.46 22.09
C VAL A 1065 -37.08 23.72 21.63
N GLU A 1066 -38.05 22.94 22.10
CA GLU A 1066 -39.48 23.18 21.83
C GLU A 1066 -39.93 24.55 22.33
N ALA A 1067 -39.51 24.94 23.55
CA ALA A 1067 -39.80 26.26 24.09
C ALA A 1067 -39.13 27.39 23.27
N ALA A 1068 -37.92 27.17 22.78
CA ALA A 1068 -37.23 28.11 21.89
C ALA A 1068 -38.01 28.29 20.57
N ASN A 1069 -38.44 27.18 19.97
CA ASN A 1069 -39.22 27.19 18.73
C ASN A 1069 -40.59 27.86 18.91
N ALA A 1070 -41.27 27.60 20.03
CA ALA A 1070 -42.54 28.26 20.37
C ALA A 1070 -42.40 29.79 20.49
N GLN A 1071 -41.20 30.28 20.79
CA GLN A 1071 -40.85 31.71 20.83
C GLN A 1071 -40.18 32.22 19.54
N LEU A 1072 -40.15 31.40 18.47
CA LEU A 1072 -39.53 31.73 17.19
C LEU A 1072 -38.05 32.12 17.31
N ILE A 1073 -37.34 31.55 18.28
CA ILE A 1073 -35.90 31.73 18.44
C ILE A 1073 -35.18 31.00 17.30
N ASN A 1074 -34.27 31.68 16.61
CA ASN A 1074 -33.51 31.07 15.52
C ASN A 1074 -32.54 29.98 16.02
N LEU A 1075 -32.85 28.72 15.68
CA LEU A 1075 -32.10 27.50 16.02
C LEU A 1075 -31.02 27.12 14.99
N ILE A 1076 -30.70 28.03 14.08
CA ILE A 1076 -29.65 27.88 13.07
C ILE A 1076 -28.61 28.97 13.27
N ALA A 1077 -27.33 28.60 13.27
CA ALA A 1077 -26.23 29.56 13.32
C ALA A 1077 -25.04 29.08 12.47
N SER A 1078 -24.30 30.04 11.93
CA SER A 1078 -23.11 29.83 11.11
C SER A 1078 -22.01 30.80 11.54
N ASP A 1079 -20.77 30.33 11.50
CA ASP A 1079 -19.56 31.11 11.78
C ASP A 1079 -18.38 30.38 11.14
N HIS A 1080 -17.17 30.86 11.38
CA HIS A 1080 -15.95 30.31 10.84
C HIS A 1080 -14.79 30.44 11.83
N TYR A 1081 -13.77 29.63 11.59
CA TYR A 1081 -12.40 29.90 12.00
C TYR A 1081 -11.73 30.81 10.96
N LYS A 1082 -10.83 31.70 11.39
CA LYS A 1082 -9.90 32.43 10.51
C LYS A 1082 -8.50 32.55 11.12
N THR A 1083 -7.49 32.74 10.28
CA THR A 1083 -6.11 33.04 10.70
C THR A 1083 -6.07 34.09 11.81
N GLY A 1084 -5.36 33.77 12.89
CA GLY A 1084 -5.24 34.63 14.09
C GLY A 1084 -6.18 34.26 15.24
N ASP A 1085 -7.23 33.46 15.00
CA ASP A 1085 -8.15 33.02 16.07
C ASP A 1085 -7.50 32.03 17.05
N MET A 1086 -6.45 31.32 16.63
CA MET A 1086 -5.72 30.34 17.45
C MET A 1086 -4.21 30.56 17.35
N GLN A 1087 -3.51 30.25 18.43
CA GLN A 1087 -2.05 30.38 18.51
C GLN A 1087 -1.36 29.16 17.90
N ASN A 1088 -0.38 29.41 17.04
CA ASN A 1088 0.52 28.38 16.51
C ASN A 1088 1.28 27.70 17.65
N TYR A 1089 1.64 26.44 17.44
CA TYR A 1089 2.38 25.64 18.43
C TYR A 1089 3.34 24.66 17.76
N GLN A 1090 4.05 23.90 18.59
CA GLN A 1090 4.95 22.84 18.15
C GLN A 1090 4.49 21.50 18.72
N VAL A 1091 4.59 20.43 17.93
CA VAL A 1091 4.42 19.04 18.37
C VAL A 1091 5.80 18.44 18.57
N LEU A 1092 6.07 17.95 19.77
CA LEU A 1092 7.31 17.24 20.08
C LEU A 1092 7.07 15.75 19.99
N GLY A 1093 8.06 15.00 19.52
CA GLY A 1093 8.00 13.54 19.56
C GLY A 1093 9.35 12.86 19.56
N LEU A 1094 9.33 11.59 19.96
CA LEU A 1094 10.48 10.71 20.09
C LEU A 1094 10.10 9.33 19.56
N ALA A 1095 10.99 8.69 18.80
CA ALA A 1095 10.83 7.28 18.46
C ALA A 1095 12.12 6.49 18.65
N LEU A 1096 11.97 5.27 19.14
CA LEU A 1096 13.06 4.31 19.32
C LEU A 1096 12.71 3.02 18.56
N SER A 1097 13.50 2.72 17.52
CA SER A 1097 13.29 1.56 16.64
C SER A 1097 14.40 0.55 16.82
N GLU A 1098 14.05 -0.71 17.06
CA GLU A 1098 14.97 -1.85 17.07
C GLU A 1098 14.73 -2.76 15.88
N VAL A 1099 15.80 -3.11 15.18
CA VAL A 1099 15.77 -3.98 14.01
C VAL A 1099 16.67 -5.18 14.19
N GLU A 1100 16.32 -6.27 13.51
CA GLU A 1100 17.21 -7.41 13.27
C GLU A 1100 17.34 -7.63 11.77
N MET A 1101 18.56 -7.63 11.27
CA MET A 1101 18.92 -7.76 9.87
C MET A 1101 19.59 -9.10 9.61
N ASP A 1102 19.19 -9.76 8.53
CA ASP A 1102 19.87 -10.92 7.97
C ASP A 1102 20.91 -10.46 6.95
N VAL A 1103 22.19 -10.62 7.31
CA VAL A 1103 23.33 -10.11 6.53
C VAL A 1103 23.40 -10.75 5.13
N LEU A 1104 22.97 -12.00 4.99
CA LEU A 1104 23.08 -12.79 3.75
C LEU A 1104 21.94 -12.51 2.76
N THR A 1105 20.88 -11.81 3.17
CA THR A 1105 19.71 -11.53 2.32
C THR A 1105 19.35 -10.05 2.25
N GLY A 1106 19.75 -9.27 3.26
CA GLY A 1106 19.32 -7.90 3.47
C GLY A 1106 17.92 -7.78 4.09
N ASN A 1107 17.20 -8.88 4.29
CA ASN A 1107 15.88 -8.81 4.94
C ASN A 1107 15.99 -8.39 6.40
N ILE A 1108 14.91 -7.79 6.90
CA ILE A 1108 14.85 -7.25 8.26
C ILE A 1108 13.57 -7.64 8.99
N LEU A 1109 13.63 -7.60 10.32
CA LEU A 1109 12.47 -7.54 11.20
C LEU A 1109 12.56 -6.27 12.04
N ILE A 1110 11.44 -5.55 12.16
CA ILE A 1110 11.31 -4.48 13.13
C ILE A 1110 10.82 -5.10 14.44
N ARG A 1111 11.74 -5.29 15.39
CA ARG A 1111 11.48 -6.02 16.64
C ARG A 1111 10.60 -5.25 17.59
N ARG A 1112 10.91 -3.98 17.80
CA ARG A 1112 10.18 -3.11 18.73
C ARG A 1112 10.29 -1.66 18.31
N VAL A 1113 9.17 -0.95 18.36
CA VAL A 1113 9.09 0.49 18.20
C VAL A 1113 8.39 1.08 19.41
N ASP A 1114 9.01 2.06 20.04
CA ASP A 1114 8.40 2.90 21.06
C ASP A 1114 8.27 4.33 20.52
N ILE A 1115 7.05 4.90 20.55
CA ILE A 1115 6.77 6.29 20.15
C ILE A 1115 6.20 7.05 21.35
N LEU A 1116 6.73 8.25 21.60
CA LEU A 1116 6.14 9.23 22.51
C LEU A 1116 5.83 10.51 21.72
N GLU A 1117 4.58 10.96 21.73
CA GLU A 1117 4.16 12.18 21.03
C GLU A 1117 3.40 13.16 21.95
N ASP A 1118 3.76 14.44 21.89
CA ASP A 1118 3.05 15.52 22.57
C ASP A 1118 1.80 15.93 21.77
N ALA A 1119 0.74 15.14 21.93
CA ALA A 1119 -0.60 15.43 21.39
C ALA A 1119 -1.39 16.45 22.23
N GLY A 1120 -0.76 17.10 23.22
CA GLY A 1120 -1.46 17.95 24.18
C GLY A 1120 -2.57 17.20 24.93
N GLU A 1121 -3.69 17.88 25.15
CA GLU A 1121 -4.93 17.23 25.58
C GLU A 1121 -5.69 16.70 24.36
N SER A 1122 -5.46 15.43 24.01
CA SER A 1122 -6.09 14.79 22.86
C SER A 1122 -7.61 14.93 22.88
N LEU A 1123 -8.19 15.43 21.77
CA LEU A 1123 -9.64 15.59 21.63
C LEU A 1123 -10.35 14.23 21.56
N SER A 1124 -9.69 13.24 20.96
CA SER A 1124 -10.21 11.88 20.82
C SER A 1124 -9.04 10.88 20.75
N PRO A 1125 -8.65 10.29 21.89
CA PRO A 1125 -7.40 9.53 21.98
C PRO A 1125 -7.30 8.31 21.06
N TRP A 1126 -8.38 7.57 20.85
CA TRP A 1126 -8.38 6.44 19.90
C TRP A 1126 -8.12 6.87 18.46
N ILE A 1127 -8.66 8.04 18.06
CA ILE A 1127 -8.42 8.60 16.74
C ILE A 1127 -6.96 9.06 16.63
N ASP A 1128 -6.47 9.77 17.64
CA ASP A 1128 -5.12 10.33 17.65
C ASP A 1128 -4.03 9.26 17.67
N VAL A 1129 -4.19 8.20 18.47
CA VAL A 1129 -3.29 7.04 18.43
C VAL A 1129 -3.28 6.37 17.06
N GLY A 1130 -4.46 6.19 16.44
CA GLY A 1130 -4.54 5.65 15.08
C GLY A 1130 -3.85 6.54 14.04
N GLN A 1131 -3.86 7.87 14.20
CA GLN A 1131 -3.08 8.77 13.34
C GLN A 1131 -1.58 8.56 13.53
N VAL A 1132 -1.12 8.39 14.78
CA VAL A 1132 0.29 8.12 15.10
C VAL A 1132 0.78 6.82 14.46
N GLU A 1133 0.09 5.71 14.70
CA GLU A 1133 0.42 4.39 14.14
C GLU A 1133 0.41 4.43 12.60
N GLY A 1134 -0.61 5.06 12.02
CA GLY A 1134 -0.77 5.21 10.58
C GLY A 1134 0.33 6.04 9.91
N ALA A 1135 0.66 7.20 10.47
CA ALA A 1135 1.70 8.07 9.91
C ALA A 1135 3.06 7.40 9.99
N PHE A 1136 3.38 6.77 11.13
CA PHE A 1136 4.65 6.11 11.33
C PHE A 1136 4.84 4.93 10.36
N VAL A 1137 3.82 4.08 10.17
CA VAL A 1137 3.91 2.94 9.22
C VAL A 1137 4.00 3.41 7.76
N MET A 1138 3.30 4.49 7.40
CA MET A 1138 3.48 5.12 6.07
C MET A 1138 4.93 5.63 5.88
N GLY A 1139 5.54 6.18 6.93
CA GLY A 1139 6.95 6.55 6.96
C GLY A 1139 7.88 5.34 6.87
N LEU A 1140 7.60 4.24 7.58
CA LEU A 1140 8.40 3.01 7.48
C LEU A 1140 8.43 2.47 6.04
N GLY A 1141 7.30 2.52 5.33
CA GLY A 1141 7.24 2.14 3.92
C GLY A 1141 8.16 2.98 3.04
N TYR A 1142 8.17 4.29 3.24
CA TYR A 1142 9.08 5.24 2.57
C TYR A 1142 10.55 4.88 2.78
N TRP A 1143 10.92 4.56 4.02
CA TRP A 1143 12.31 4.27 4.38
C TRP A 1143 12.80 2.88 3.94
N LEU A 1144 11.91 1.91 3.68
CA LEU A 1144 12.31 0.51 3.56
C LEU A 1144 11.98 -0.15 2.22
N SER A 1145 10.88 0.20 1.56
CA SER A 1145 10.31 -0.64 0.50
C SER A 1145 9.67 0.11 -0.67
N GLU A 1146 9.23 1.36 -0.46
CA GLU A 1146 8.53 2.13 -1.48
C GLU A 1146 9.51 2.81 -2.42
N LEU A 1147 9.82 2.13 -3.52
CA LEU A 1147 10.79 2.58 -4.53
C LEU A 1147 10.08 2.96 -5.84
N LEU A 1148 10.40 4.14 -6.37
CA LEU A 1148 9.95 4.60 -7.69
C LEU A 1148 11.14 4.60 -8.67
N ILE A 1149 10.96 3.92 -9.79
CA ILE A 1149 11.97 3.71 -10.84
C ILE A 1149 11.41 4.20 -12.17
N TYR A 1150 12.14 5.11 -12.81
CA TYR A 1150 11.86 5.59 -14.16
C TYR A 1150 12.79 4.93 -15.18
N GLU A 1151 12.29 4.74 -16.40
CA GLU A 1151 13.06 4.27 -17.55
C GLU A 1151 13.90 5.41 -18.15
N GLY A 1152 15.18 5.14 -18.43
CA GLY A 1152 16.12 6.15 -18.91
C GLY A 1152 15.85 6.65 -20.34
N ASP A 1153 15.20 5.85 -21.18
CA ASP A 1153 15.03 6.15 -22.61
C ASP A 1153 13.81 7.03 -22.92
N ASN A 1154 12.73 6.91 -22.14
CA ASN A 1154 11.47 7.63 -22.38
C ASN A 1154 10.87 8.27 -21.12
N GLY A 1155 11.46 8.08 -19.94
CA GLY A 1155 11.01 8.68 -18.69
C GLY A 1155 9.75 8.04 -18.11
N ARG A 1156 9.34 6.86 -18.59
CA ARG A 1156 8.15 6.14 -18.10
C ARG A 1156 8.40 5.59 -16.71
N LEU A 1157 7.42 5.71 -15.82
CA LEU A 1157 7.46 5.08 -14.52
C LEU A 1157 7.23 3.55 -14.66
N LEU A 1158 8.20 2.75 -14.22
CA LEU A 1158 8.14 1.28 -14.30
C LEU A 1158 7.51 0.61 -13.07
N THR A 1159 7.35 1.36 -12.00
CA THR A 1159 6.85 0.91 -10.69
C THR A 1159 5.49 1.52 -10.39
N ASN A 1160 4.57 1.45 -11.36
CA ASN A 1160 3.23 2.06 -11.31
C ASN A 1160 2.08 1.05 -11.03
N ARG A 1161 2.41 -0.17 -10.61
CA ARG A 1161 1.48 -1.28 -10.34
C ARG A 1161 1.70 -1.90 -8.97
N THR A 1162 0.70 -2.61 -8.43
CA THR A 1162 0.88 -3.33 -7.15
C THR A 1162 1.83 -4.52 -7.26
N TRP A 1163 2.09 -4.96 -8.49
CA TRP A 1163 3.12 -5.95 -8.79
C TRP A 1163 4.53 -5.46 -8.42
N ASN A 1164 4.83 -4.17 -8.57
CA ASN A 1164 6.18 -3.62 -8.50
C ASN A 1164 6.35 -2.60 -7.37
N TYR A 1165 5.31 -1.82 -7.05
CA TYR A 1165 5.34 -0.83 -5.95
C TYR A 1165 4.80 -1.43 -4.65
N LYS A 1166 5.60 -1.42 -3.59
CA LYS A 1166 5.36 -2.22 -2.37
C LYS A 1166 5.27 -1.35 -1.11
N PRO A 1167 4.09 -0.79 -0.78
CA PRO A 1167 3.86 -0.28 0.57
C PRO A 1167 3.84 -1.43 1.58
N LEU A 1168 4.08 -1.14 2.87
CA LEU A 1168 4.09 -2.17 3.91
C LEU A 1168 2.73 -2.85 4.10
N GLY A 1169 2.76 -4.15 4.35
CA GLY A 1169 1.63 -5.00 4.72
C GLY A 1169 1.58 -5.30 6.23
N ALA A 1170 0.61 -6.12 6.64
CA ALA A 1170 0.37 -6.45 8.05
C ALA A 1170 1.57 -7.11 8.76
N LYS A 1171 2.34 -7.96 8.07
CA LYS A 1171 3.53 -8.64 8.64
C LYS A 1171 4.79 -7.78 8.60
N ASP A 1172 4.76 -6.60 8.00
CA ASP A 1172 5.93 -5.71 7.93
C ASP A 1172 5.97 -4.71 9.10
N ILE A 1173 4.87 -4.55 9.84
CA ILE A 1173 4.81 -3.64 10.99
C ILE A 1173 5.66 -4.15 12.16
N PRO A 1174 6.03 -3.27 13.12
CA PRO A 1174 6.78 -3.67 14.31
C PRO A 1174 6.13 -4.84 15.05
N ILE A 1175 6.93 -5.81 15.47
CA ILE A 1175 6.48 -6.96 16.26
C ILE A 1175 5.92 -6.47 17.60
N ASP A 1176 6.60 -5.55 18.28
CA ASP A 1176 6.11 -4.86 19.48
C ASP A 1176 5.95 -3.36 19.18
N PHE A 1177 4.71 -2.90 18.98
CA PHE A 1177 4.42 -1.52 18.57
C PHE A 1177 3.76 -0.71 19.69
N ARG A 1178 4.51 0.22 20.29
CA ARG A 1178 4.07 0.98 21.45
C ARG A 1178 3.93 2.47 21.13
N VAL A 1179 2.76 3.03 21.46
CA VAL A 1179 2.46 4.45 21.28
C VAL A 1179 2.02 5.04 22.61
N GLU A 1180 2.68 6.12 23.02
CA GLU A 1180 2.33 6.91 24.19
C GLU A 1180 2.03 8.36 23.78
N LEU A 1181 0.88 8.87 24.21
CA LEU A 1181 0.58 10.30 24.15
C LEU A 1181 1.01 10.93 25.48
N VAL A 1182 1.88 11.96 25.41
CA VAL A 1182 2.45 12.61 26.60
C VAL A 1182 1.33 13.06 27.55
N HIS A 1183 1.39 12.59 28.80
CA HIS A 1183 0.51 13.11 29.85
C HIS A 1183 1.02 14.48 30.31
N ASN A 1184 0.22 15.52 30.08
CA ASN A 1184 0.53 16.85 30.59
C ASN A 1184 -0.50 17.28 31.66
N PRO A 1185 -0.11 17.33 32.95
CA PRO A 1185 -1.01 17.75 34.02
C PRO A 1185 -1.37 19.25 33.97
N ARG A 1186 -0.67 20.06 33.14
CA ARG A 1186 -0.99 21.46 32.85
C ARG A 1186 -0.85 21.71 31.34
N PRO A 1187 -1.86 21.36 30.53
CA PRO A 1187 -1.80 21.55 29.09
C PRO A 1187 -1.55 23.02 28.71
N SER A 1188 -0.90 23.22 27.57
CA SER A 1188 -0.66 24.55 27.00
C SER A 1188 -2.00 25.21 26.66
N SER A 1189 -2.08 26.55 26.72
CA SER A 1189 -3.22 27.28 26.15
C SER A 1189 -3.15 27.40 24.62
N ALA A 1190 -2.03 27.00 24.00
CA ALA A 1190 -1.87 26.98 22.54
C ALA A 1190 -2.56 25.73 21.94
N GLY A 1191 -3.06 25.87 20.72
CA GLY A 1191 -3.94 24.86 20.09
C GLY A 1191 -5.41 24.99 20.50
N PHE A 1192 -6.29 24.16 19.94
CA PHE A 1192 -7.72 24.17 20.27
C PHE A 1192 -7.96 23.39 21.57
N MET A 1193 -8.47 24.03 22.62
CA MET A 1193 -8.71 23.37 23.92
C MET A 1193 -7.49 22.64 24.50
N GLY A 1194 -6.29 23.12 24.20
CA GLY A 1194 -5.04 22.49 24.63
C GLY A 1194 -4.65 21.21 23.87
N SER A 1195 -5.41 20.83 22.83
CA SER A 1195 -5.05 19.74 21.92
C SER A 1195 -3.89 20.11 21.02
N LYS A 1196 -3.27 19.07 20.45
CA LYS A 1196 -2.31 19.21 19.36
C LYS A 1196 -2.56 18.17 18.28
N ALA A 1197 -2.16 18.53 17.08
CA ALA A 1197 -2.29 17.71 15.88
C ALA A 1197 -1.39 16.46 15.91
N THR A 1198 -1.94 15.34 15.44
CA THR A 1198 -1.30 14.01 15.34
C THR A 1198 -1.28 13.46 13.91
N GLY A 1199 -1.91 14.18 12.98
CA GLY A 1199 -2.14 13.72 11.61
C GLY A 1199 -0.84 13.54 10.83
N GLU A 1200 0.05 14.52 10.81
CA GLU A 1200 1.29 14.51 10.03
C GLU A 1200 2.57 14.19 10.83
N PRO A 1201 2.76 14.73 12.05
CA PRO A 1201 4.05 14.68 12.75
C PRO A 1201 4.69 13.28 12.83
N PRO A 1202 3.99 12.21 13.25
CA PRO A 1202 4.63 10.91 13.50
C PRO A 1202 5.27 10.26 12.26
N CYS A 1203 4.94 10.71 11.04
CA CYS A 1203 5.65 10.29 9.82
C CYS A 1203 7.15 10.64 9.86
N CYS A 1204 7.51 11.78 10.46
CA CYS A 1204 8.89 12.26 10.55
C CYS A 1204 9.78 11.39 11.46
N LEU A 1205 9.17 10.69 12.42
CA LEU A 1205 9.89 9.86 13.39
C LEU A 1205 10.38 8.52 12.81
N ALA A 1206 9.83 8.09 11.67
CA ALA A 1206 10.15 6.80 11.07
C ALA A 1206 11.62 6.68 10.62
N VAL A 1207 12.36 7.79 10.45
CA VAL A 1207 13.80 7.79 10.14
C VAL A 1207 14.64 7.05 11.20
N SER A 1208 14.12 6.89 12.41
CA SER A 1208 14.75 6.06 13.46
C SER A 1208 15.09 4.64 12.98
N VAL A 1209 14.33 4.06 12.05
CA VAL A 1209 14.63 2.73 11.50
C VAL A 1209 15.94 2.72 10.70
N ILE A 1210 16.27 3.81 10.01
CA ILE A 1210 17.52 3.92 9.23
C ILE A 1210 18.72 3.96 10.16
N PHE A 1211 18.64 4.63 11.30
CA PHE A 1211 19.74 4.67 12.27
C PHE A 1211 19.95 3.31 12.95
N ALA A 1212 18.86 2.57 13.19
CA ALA A 1212 18.93 1.20 13.64
C ALA A 1212 19.64 0.31 12.61
N LEU A 1213 19.34 0.46 11.32
CA LEU A 1213 20.00 -0.26 10.23
C LEU A 1213 21.46 0.16 10.08
N GLN A 1214 21.78 1.44 10.20
CA GLN A 1214 23.15 1.96 10.21
C GLN A 1214 23.98 1.23 11.27
N GLN A 1215 23.48 1.12 12.51
CA GLN A 1215 24.18 0.40 13.57
C GLN A 1215 24.36 -1.10 13.24
N ALA A 1216 23.32 -1.76 12.73
CA ALA A 1216 23.38 -3.17 12.37
C ALA A 1216 24.40 -3.43 11.25
N LEU A 1217 24.43 -2.58 10.21
CA LEU A 1217 25.39 -2.66 9.11
C LEU A 1217 26.82 -2.40 9.57
N GLN A 1218 27.05 -1.40 10.40
CA GLN A 1218 28.39 -1.11 10.92
C GLN A 1218 28.94 -2.31 11.69
N SER A 1219 28.10 -3.02 12.45
CA SER A 1219 28.52 -4.28 13.09
C SER A 1219 28.80 -5.39 12.07
N ALA A 1220 27.99 -5.54 11.02
CA ALA A 1220 28.24 -6.52 9.96
C ALA A 1220 29.56 -6.27 9.22
N ARG A 1221 29.86 -4.99 8.96
CA ARG A 1221 31.06 -4.53 8.27
C ARG A 1221 32.32 -4.67 9.12
N GLN A 1222 32.20 -4.38 10.43
CA GLN A 1222 33.29 -4.60 11.37
C GLN A 1222 33.69 -6.07 11.41
N ASP A 1223 32.71 -6.99 11.44
CA ASP A 1223 32.97 -8.43 11.35
C ASP A 1223 33.58 -8.85 10.01
N ALA A 1224 33.32 -8.11 8.93
CA ALA A 1224 33.93 -8.30 7.62
C ALA A 1224 35.34 -7.67 7.50
N GLY A 1225 35.85 -7.04 8.57
CA GLY A 1225 37.16 -6.38 8.56
C GLY A 1225 37.21 -5.10 7.73
N LEU A 1226 36.07 -4.51 7.37
CA LEU A 1226 36.02 -3.27 6.61
C LEU A 1226 36.32 -2.06 7.48
N PRO A 1227 36.89 -0.97 6.90
CA PRO A 1227 37.07 0.27 7.62
C PRO A 1227 35.73 0.84 8.08
N ARG A 1228 35.76 1.48 9.25
CA ARG A 1228 34.64 2.22 9.82
C ARG A 1228 34.45 3.49 9.00
N GLU A 1229 33.42 3.50 8.18
CA GLU A 1229 33.05 4.63 7.32
C GLU A 1229 31.54 4.88 7.40
N TRP A 1230 31.14 6.13 7.25
CA TRP A 1230 29.73 6.48 7.22
C TRP A 1230 29.08 6.00 5.92
N LEU A 1231 28.07 5.15 6.04
CA LEU A 1231 27.28 4.72 4.90
C LEU A 1231 26.15 5.71 4.63
N ARG A 1232 25.92 5.98 3.35
CA ARG A 1232 24.81 6.82 2.88
C ARG A 1232 23.56 5.96 2.77
N LEU A 1233 22.83 5.84 3.87
CA LEU A 1233 21.51 5.21 3.88
C LEU A 1233 20.43 6.28 3.74
N GLY A 1234 19.47 6.04 2.85
CA GLY A 1234 18.44 6.99 2.44
C GLY A 1234 17.06 6.35 2.35
N ALA A 1235 16.11 7.06 1.73
CA ALA A 1235 14.79 6.52 1.42
C ALA A 1235 14.69 6.07 -0.05
N PRO A 1236 14.31 4.82 -0.35
CA PRO A 1236 14.28 3.67 0.55
C PRO A 1236 15.66 3.02 0.72
N THR A 1237 15.87 2.37 1.86
CA THR A 1237 16.97 1.43 2.13
C THR A 1237 16.40 0.02 2.04
N THR A 1238 16.53 -0.60 0.85
CA THR A 1238 15.93 -1.91 0.53
C THR A 1238 16.85 -3.07 0.96
N PRO A 1239 16.37 -4.34 0.93
CA PRO A 1239 17.24 -5.50 1.15
C PRO A 1239 18.49 -5.51 0.27
N GLU A 1240 18.36 -5.03 -0.97
CA GLU A 1240 19.48 -4.82 -1.89
C GLU A 1240 20.54 -3.88 -1.31
N THR A 1241 20.12 -2.68 -0.87
CA THR A 1241 21.03 -1.71 -0.26
C THR A 1241 21.78 -2.32 0.93
N LEU A 1242 21.08 -3.07 1.78
CA LEU A 1242 21.62 -3.65 3.01
C LEU A 1242 22.66 -4.74 2.70
N LEU A 1243 22.34 -5.69 1.82
CA LEU A 1243 23.24 -6.80 1.48
C LEU A 1243 24.51 -6.30 0.78
N LEU A 1244 24.37 -5.37 -0.17
CA LEU A 1244 25.52 -4.83 -0.91
C LEU A 1244 26.46 -4.03 0.00
N ASN A 1245 25.96 -3.34 1.01
CA ASN A 1245 26.77 -2.57 1.95
C ASN A 1245 27.28 -3.36 3.18
N ALA A 1246 26.80 -4.58 3.40
CA ALA A 1246 27.17 -5.40 4.56
C ALA A 1246 28.62 -5.92 4.54
N GLY A 1247 29.29 -5.87 3.38
CA GLY A 1247 30.74 -6.07 3.27
C GLY A 1247 31.25 -7.50 3.20
N HIS A 1248 30.41 -8.53 3.34
CA HIS A 1248 30.83 -9.92 3.18
C HIS A 1248 31.15 -10.24 1.70
N GLN A 1249 32.15 -11.06 1.45
CA GLN A 1249 32.47 -11.57 0.11
C GLN A 1249 32.11 -13.06 -0.01
N VAL A 1250 31.71 -13.48 -1.20
CA VAL A 1250 31.35 -14.89 -1.48
C VAL A 1250 32.55 -15.82 -1.26
N SER A 1251 33.76 -15.37 -1.57
CA SER A 1251 35.02 -16.09 -1.32
C SER A 1251 35.35 -16.29 0.17
N GLU A 1252 34.68 -15.59 1.09
CA GLU A 1252 34.87 -15.75 2.53
C GLU A 1252 33.95 -16.80 3.14
N PHE A 1253 33.02 -17.37 2.34
CA PHE A 1253 32.09 -18.37 2.83
C PHE A 1253 32.82 -19.64 3.25
N LYS A 1254 32.68 -19.96 4.53
CA LYS A 1254 33.24 -21.14 5.17
C LYS A 1254 32.37 -21.55 6.34
N LEU A 1255 32.44 -22.81 6.75
CA LEU A 1255 31.64 -23.30 7.87
C LEU A 1255 32.37 -23.13 9.21
N LYS A 1256 33.72 -23.09 9.20
CA LYS A 1256 34.57 -23.05 10.41
C LYS A 1256 35.64 -21.96 10.39
#